data_AF-A0A2V8QYK2-F1
#
_entry.id   AF-A0A2V8QYK2-F1
#
_cell.length_a   1.000
_cell.length_b   1.000
_cell.length_c   1.000
_cell.angle_alpha   90.00
_cell.angle_beta   90.00
_cell.angle_gamma   90.00
#
_symmetry.space_group_name_H-M   'P 1'
#
loop_
_entity.id
_entity.type
_entity.pdbx_description
1 polymer ?
#
loop_
_entity_poly.entity_id
_entity_poly.type
_entity_poly.pdbx_seq_one_letter_code
_entity_poly.pdbx_strand_id
1 'polypeptide(L)'
;MDLIAEGQKKGLVRLEDGGKYIVYLHQQKRRNYENPEEQVQADAFLSLVLLYKYPPQRIRQFVPVQMGSETKEADIIVYNDDALKSPLIIVECKKPNVTELEFKRAADQAFSYAVAEGGRYVWVTSGIKDEYYEVPLKRPKDRITITDVPQCGVEQLARFKYAYAGGTTKAGQKLFPLEIVTQDELTRRFQQAHQALWGGGELNPSEAFDELDKLIFCKLWDERKPRKPGDPYDFQIIAERPADESDEARRKAEQRTNESLFARVQELYEEGRKKDREVFKDSIRLSAAKVRTVVSYLESVNLKDTDLDSKGRAFETFMGSFFRGDFGQYFTPRPIVKFIVDVLPITNDSLVLDTSCGSGGFLLHALEKVRRQADLYFPTQIGPPEGAQHHRHWHDFAQHNLYGIEINEQIARTAKMNMIIHDDGHTNVVAADGLIPADEIAAKIKNQGFAYSRFDFIITNPPFGSTVRQTEKAYMHQYRFATREVDWLNPKSVASERPNQDTEVLFIEQCGKYLSEGGYLAIVIPDSILTNSSLQYVRDGIEDLFRIVAVVSLPQTAFTATGAGVKSSVLFLKKFTAAQTKKMHDTKQALKDSIRKQEHFTDVLYTLEREKKKELVELLTLPEFADMSKAEIRQAESYKDRSKEINEKFATKVEDIRNRLSEIYEERRRQELPDYDIFMAIATDIGYDATGRPTKTNELEPIANELRQFIEDIEETKV
;
A
#
# COMPACT_ATOMS: atom_id res chain seq x y z
N MET A 1 -14.29 -6.76 26.04
CA MET A 1 -14.57 -7.68 27.18
C MET A 1 -14.83 -9.03 26.54
N ASP A 2 -14.09 -10.07 26.89
CA ASP A 2 -14.38 -11.42 26.40
C ASP A 2 -15.67 -11.92 27.08
N LEU A 3 -16.78 -11.87 26.33
CA LEU A 3 -18.10 -12.23 26.83
C LEU A 3 -18.17 -13.72 27.17
N ILE A 4 -17.51 -14.57 26.39
CA ILE A 4 -17.51 -16.02 26.57
C ILE A 4 -16.81 -16.38 27.88
N ALA A 5 -15.61 -15.83 28.13
CA ALA A 5 -14.88 -16.07 29.37
C ALA A 5 -15.66 -15.61 30.60
N GLU A 6 -16.27 -14.41 30.57
CA GLU A 6 -17.10 -13.91 31.66
C GLU A 6 -18.40 -14.74 31.80
N GLY A 7 -18.97 -15.20 30.69
CA GLY A 7 -20.12 -16.11 30.64
C GLY A 7 -19.85 -17.45 31.31
N GLN A 8 -18.67 -18.04 31.08
CA GLN A 8 -18.23 -19.25 31.76
C GLN A 8 -18.03 -19.02 33.27
N LYS A 9 -17.37 -17.93 33.63
CA LYS A 9 -17.13 -17.55 35.04
C LYS A 9 -18.43 -17.37 35.83
N LYS A 10 -19.47 -16.82 35.20
CA LYS A 10 -20.79 -16.63 35.82
C LYS A 10 -21.72 -17.84 35.69
N GLY A 11 -21.26 -18.94 35.10
CA GLY A 11 -22.08 -20.14 34.92
C GLY A 11 -23.28 -19.93 33.99
N LEU A 12 -23.14 -19.04 32.99
CA LEU A 12 -24.17 -18.83 31.95
C LEU A 12 -23.99 -19.81 30.79
N VAL A 13 -22.73 -20.07 30.42
CA VAL A 13 -22.36 -21.01 29.35
C VAL A 13 -21.21 -21.91 29.79
N ARG A 14 -21.04 -23.06 29.14
CA ARG A 14 -19.88 -23.94 29.28
C ARG A 14 -19.41 -24.40 27.90
N LEU A 15 -18.10 -24.48 27.69
CA LEU A 15 -17.53 -25.11 26.50
C LEU A 15 -17.20 -26.58 26.80
N GLU A 16 -17.53 -27.47 25.87
CA GLU A 16 -17.29 -28.91 25.94
C GLU A 16 -16.45 -29.39 24.75
N ASP A 17 -15.91 -30.61 24.86
CA ASP A 17 -15.13 -31.29 23.81
C ASP A 17 -14.02 -30.41 23.21
N GLY A 18 -13.21 -29.81 24.08
CA GLY A 18 -12.09 -28.95 23.66
C GLY A 18 -12.52 -27.63 23.02
N GLY A 19 -13.76 -27.16 23.25
CA GLY A 19 -14.27 -25.90 22.68
C GLY A 19 -15.19 -26.08 21.49
N LYS A 20 -15.42 -27.32 21.05
CA LYS A 20 -16.27 -27.62 19.89
C LYS A 20 -17.75 -27.33 20.13
N TYR A 21 -18.23 -27.51 21.35
CA TYR A 21 -19.63 -27.29 21.69
C TYR A 21 -19.79 -26.27 22.79
N ILE A 22 -20.83 -25.43 22.68
CA ILE A 22 -21.27 -24.53 23.73
C ILE A 22 -22.58 -25.03 24.34
N VAL A 23 -22.66 -24.98 25.66
CA VAL A 23 -23.84 -25.37 26.45
C VAL A 23 -24.39 -24.16 27.17
N TYR A 24 -25.65 -23.81 26.90
CA TYR A 24 -26.39 -22.75 27.60
C TYR A 24 -27.00 -23.32 28.88
N LEU A 25 -26.42 -22.99 30.04
CA LEU A 25 -26.66 -23.72 31.28
C LEU A 25 -28.08 -23.52 31.85
N HIS A 26 -28.74 -22.40 31.57
CA HIS A 26 -30.11 -22.17 32.05
C HIS A 26 -31.16 -22.99 31.29
N GLN A 27 -30.83 -23.51 30.10
CA GLN A 27 -31.71 -24.35 29.29
C GLN A 27 -31.16 -25.76 29.05
N GLN A 28 -29.90 -26.01 29.41
CA GLN A 28 -29.18 -27.25 29.10
C GLN A 28 -29.19 -27.57 27.58
N LYS A 29 -29.15 -26.54 26.73
CA LYS A 29 -29.06 -26.70 25.27
C LYS A 29 -27.61 -26.69 24.82
N ARG A 30 -27.22 -27.68 24.00
CA ARG A 30 -25.87 -27.85 23.44
C ARG A 30 -25.87 -27.55 21.95
N ARG A 31 -24.93 -26.72 21.47
CA ARG A 31 -24.80 -26.31 20.07
C ARG A 31 -23.36 -26.36 19.59
N ASN A 32 -23.17 -26.47 18.27
CA ASN A 32 -21.85 -26.56 17.65
C ASN A 32 -21.21 -25.17 17.56
N TYR A 33 -20.23 -24.91 18.42
CA TYR A 33 -19.52 -23.64 18.51
C TYR A 33 -18.47 -23.45 17.40
N GLU A 34 -18.17 -24.50 16.62
CA GLU A 34 -17.37 -24.36 15.39
C GLU A 34 -18.13 -23.58 14.29
N ASN A 35 -19.46 -23.48 14.36
CA ASN A 35 -20.24 -22.68 13.43
C ASN A 35 -20.12 -21.18 13.78
N PRO A 36 -19.62 -20.31 12.88
CA PRO A 36 -19.48 -18.88 13.15
C PRO A 36 -20.79 -18.18 13.51
N GLU A 37 -21.94 -18.64 13.00
CA GLU A 37 -23.25 -18.07 13.35
C GLU A 37 -23.62 -18.37 14.81
N GLU A 38 -23.29 -19.57 15.30
CA GLU A 38 -23.51 -19.97 16.70
C GLU A 38 -22.60 -19.19 17.67
N GLN A 39 -21.41 -18.78 17.22
CA GLN A 39 -20.54 -17.89 18.00
C GLN A 39 -21.20 -16.52 18.20
N VAL A 40 -21.76 -15.96 17.13
CA VAL A 40 -22.51 -14.69 17.18
C VAL A 40 -23.75 -14.82 18.09
N GLN A 41 -24.48 -15.94 18.01
CA GLN A 41 -25.62 -16.19 18.89
C GLN A 41 -25.23 -16.29 20.37
N ALA A 42 -24.10 -16.92 20.67
CA ALA A 42 -23.57 -16.99 22.04
C ALA A 42 -23.23 -15.59 22.57
N ASP A 43 -22.55 -14.78 21.76
CA ASP A 43 -22.20 -13.40 22.11
C ASP A 43 -23.44 -12.51 22.28
N ALA A 44 -24.46 -12.67 21.42
CA ALA A 44 -25.72 -11.96 21.54
C ALA A 44 -26.45 -12.32 22.85
N PHE A 45 -26.53 -13.61 23.19
CA PHE A 45 -27.09 -14.06 24.48
C PHE A 45 -26.34 -13.46 25.67
N LEU A 46 -25.01 -13.55 25.65
CA LEU A 46 -24.18 -13.05 26.74
C LEU A 46 -24.26 -11.53 26.86
N SER A 47 -24.38 -10.81 25.75
CA SER A 47 -24.66 -9.37 25.74
C SER A 47 -25.99 -9.05 26.42
N LEU A 48 -27.06 -9.76 26.09
CA LEU A 48 -28.38 -9.55 26.70
C LEU A 48 -28.36 -9.71 28.23
N VAL A 49 -27.62 -10.71 28.72
CA VAL A 49 -27.51 -10.98 30.17
C VAL A 49 -26.52 -10.04 30.85
N LEU A 50 -25.28 -9.97 30.35
CA LEU A 50 -24.17 -9.31 31.04
C LEU A 50 -24.20 -7.80 30.86
N LEU A 51 -24.59 -7.32 29.68
CA LEU A 51 -24.59 -5.89 29.33
C LEU A 51 -25.98 -5.28 29.48
N TYR A 52 -27.00 -5.90 28.89
CA TYR A 52 -28.39 -5.39 28.91
C TYR A 52 -29.18 -5.82 30.15
N LYS A 53 -28.57 -6.64 31.03
CA LYS A 53 -29.09 -7.00 32.36
C LYS A 53 -30.41 -7.77 32.36
N TYR A 54 -30.74 -8.44 31.26
CA TYR A 54 -31.90 -9.34 31.24
C TYR A 54 -31.63 -10.60 32.07
N PRO A 55 -32.57 -11.05 32.92
CA PRO A 55 -32.45 -12.32 33.62
C PRO A 55 -32.35 -13.48 32.62
N PRO A 56 -31.39 -14.43 32.77
CA PRO A 56 -31.28 -15.58 31.86
C PRO A 56 -32.58 -16.37 31.72
N GLN A 57 -33.38 -16.43 32.80
CA GLN A 57 -34.66 -17.13 32.83
C GLN A 57 -35.66 -16.56 31.81
N ARG A 58 -35.58 -15.26 31.51
CA ARG A 58 -36.41 -14.54 30.52
C ARG A 58 -35.87 -14.60 29.10
N ILE A 59 -34.79 -15.34 28.85
CA ILE A 59 -34.22 -15.50 27.51
C ILE A 59 -34.37 -16.96 27.10
N ARG A 60 -34.92 -17.17 25.90
CA ARG A 60 -34.97 -18.47 25.26
C ARG A 60 -34.21 -18.42 23.96
N GLN A 61 -33.34 -19.41 23.74
CA GLN A 61 -32.67 -19.59 22.45
C GLN A 61 -33.40 -20.68 21.67
N PHE A 62 -33.37 -20.61 20.34
CA PHE A 62 -33.88 -21.65 19.45
C PHE A 62 -35.36 -21.92 19.71
N VAL A 63 -36.19 -20.89 19.53
CA VAL A 63 -37.62 -20.95 19.80
C VAL A 63 -38.37 -21.25 18.50
N PRO A 64 -39.21 -22.30 18.44
CA PRO A 64 -40.03 -22.55 17.27
C PRO A 64 -41.13 -21.49 17.15
N VAL A 65 -41.21 -20.84 15.99
CA VAL A 65 -42.18 -19.81 15.63
C VAL A 65 -43.00 -20.29 14.43
N GLN A 66 -44.32 -20.24 14.55
CA GLN A 66 -45.22 -20.66 13.49
C GLN A 66 -45.37 -19.56 12.43
N MET A 67 -45.00 -19.90 11.19
CA MET A 67 -45.04 -19.03 10.01
C MET A 67 -46.00 -19.59 8.97
N GLY A 68 -47.29 -19.30 9.13
CA GLY A 68 -48.33 -19.90 8.30
C GLY A 68 -48.38 -21.42 8.51
N SER A 69 -48.11 -22.19 7.45
CA SER A 69 -48.04 -23.65 7.51
C SER A 69 -46.67 -24.21 7.91
N GLU A 70 -45.61 -23.40 7.89
CA GLU A 70 -44.24 -23.82 8.23
C GLU A 70 -43.90 -23.42 9.67
N THR A 71 -43.13 -24.24 10.37
CA THR A 71 -42.51 -23.87 11.65
C THR A 71 -41.06 -23.53 11.39
N LYS A 72 -40.64 -22.31 11.77
CA LYS A 72 -39.24 -21.88 11.70
C LYS A 72 -38.68 -21.69 13.11
N GLU A 73 -37.37 -21.59 13.26
CA GLU A 73 -36.71 -21.41 14.55
C GLU A 73 -36.15 -19.98 14.62
N ALA A 74 -36.55 -19.22 15.65
CA ALA A 74 -35.96 -17.93 15.99
C ALA A 74 -34.75 -18.15 16.91
N ASP A 75 -33.65 -17.45 16.64
CA ASP A 75 -32.38 -17.67 17.35
C ASP A 75 -32.50 -17.32 18.84
N ILE A 76 -33.01 -16.13 19.18
CA ILE A 76 -33.22 -15.72 20.57
C ILE A 76 -34.51 -14.91 20.73
N ILE A 77 -35.28 -15.22 21.77
CA ILE A 77 -36.42 -14.41 22.22
C ILE A 77 -36.19 -14.00 23.67
N VAL A 78 -36.29 -12.70 23.93
CA VAL A 78 -36.29 -12.10 25.27
C VAL A 78 -37.72 -11.77 25.64
N TYR A 79 -38.14 -12.16 26.85
CA TYR A 79 -39.49 -11.94 27.37
C TYR A 79 -39.51 -10.83 28.43
N ASN A 80 -40.62 -10.11 28.50
CA ASN A 80 -40.82 -9.06 29.50
C ASN A 80 -41.21 -9.62 30.88
N ASP A 81 -41.72 -10.84 30.92
CA ASP A 81 -42.25 -11.52 32.12
C ASP A 81 -41.58 -12.87 32.38
N ASP A 82 -41.58 -13.30 33.65
CA ASP A 82 -41.00 -14.58 34.07
C ASP A 82 -41.82 -15.80 33.63
N ALA A 83 -43.09 -15.61 33.24
CA ALA A 83 -43.94 -16.67 32.71
C ALA A 83 -43.73 -16.91 31.20
N LEU A 84 -42.87 -16.12 30.55
CA LEU A 84 -42.51 -16.21 29.14
C LEU A 84 -43.71 -16.09 28.19
N LYS A 85 -44.66 -15.21 28.53
CA LYS A 85 -45.88 -15.00 27.74
C LYS A 85 -45.86 -13.74 26.90
N SER A 86 -44.96 -12.80 27.19
CA SER A 86 -44.84 -11.52 26.52
C SER A 86 -43.46 -11.38 25.87
N PRO A 87 -43.26 -11.88 24.64
CA PRO A 87 -42.07 -11.60 23.85
C PRO A 87 -41.82 -10.10 23.76
N LEU A 88 -40.58 -9.69 23.99
CA LEU A 88 -40.13 -8.30 23.98
C LEU A 88 -39.16 -8.04 22.84
N ILE A 89 -38.07 -8.81 22.78
CA ILE A 89 -37.00 -8.67 21.79
C ILE A 89 -36.86 -9.98 21.02
N ILE A 90 -36.88 -9.90 19.70
CA ILE A 90 -36.47 -11.00 18.82
C ILE A 90 -35.05 -10.71 18.32
N VAL A 91 -34.15 -11.66 18.49
CA VAL A 91 -32.79 -11.57 17.93
C VAL A 91 -32.62 -12.61 16.83
N GLU A 92 -32.10 -12.16 15.70
CA GLU A 92 -31.69 -13.00 14.58
C GLU A 92 -30.20 -12.78 14.33
N CYS A 93 -29.44 -13.87 14.30
CA CYS A 93 -28.00 -13.84 14.16
C CYS A 93 -27.59 -14.37 12.79
N LYS A 94 -26.48 -13.86 12.26
CA LYS A 94 -25.85 -14.38 11.04
C LYS A 94 -24.36 -14.51 11.25
N LYS A 95 -23.71 -15.35 10.45
CA LYS A 95 -22.24 -15.41 10.39
C LYS A 95 -21.62 -14.03 10.08
N PRO A 96 -20.40 -13.72 10.55
CA PRO A 96 -19.77 -12.40 10.37
C PRO A 96 -19.62 -11.92 8.92
N ASN A 97 -19.29 -12.82 7.99
CA ASN A 97 -19.05 -12.49 6.58
C ASN A 97 -20.31 -12.62 5.71
N VAL A 98 -21.48 -12.31 6.26
CA VAL A 98 -22.77 -12.37 5.54
C VAL A 98 -22.94 -11.18 4.60
N THR A 99 -23.51 -11.41 3.42
CA THR A 99 -23.73 -10.31 2.45
C THR A 99 -24.84 -9.37 2.91
N GLU A 100 -24.82 -8.11 2.43
CA GLU A 100 -25.89 -7.13 2.70
C GLU A 100 -27.30 -7.64 2.32
N LEU A 101 -27.41 -8.40 1.23
CA LEU A 101 -28.69 -8.97 0.80
C LEU A 101 -29.19 -10.05 1.77
N GLU A 102 -28.30 -10.95 2.22
CA GLU A 102 -28.64 -11.97 3.21
C GLU A 102 -28.96 -11.35 4.57
N PHE A 103 -28.22 -10.30 4.98
CA PHE A 103 -28.49 -9.56 6.22
C PHE A 103 -29.87 -8.90 6.19
N LYS A 104 -30.25 -8.28 5.06
CA LYS A 104 -31.61 -7.71 4.89
C LYS A 104 -32.70 -8.76 4.96
N ARG A 105 -32.48 -9.94 4.35
CA ARG A 105 -33.43 -11.06 4.45
C ARG A 105 -33.58 -11.55 5.90
N ALA A 106 -32.49 -11.59 6.65
CA ALA A 106 -32.53 -11.90 8.08
C ALA A 106 -33.33 -10.86 8.86
N ALA A 107 -33.20 -9.57 8.53
CA ALA A 107 -34.00 -8.52 9.14
C ALA A 107 -35.50 -8.64 8.82
N ASP A 108 -35.86 -8.99 7.59
CA ASP A 108 -37.26 -9.20 7.19
C ASP A 108 -37.87 -10.44 7.90
N GLN A 109 -37.05 -11.48 8.07
CA GLN A 109 -37.40 -12.69 8.80
C GLN A 109 -37.62 -12.40 10.30
N ALA A 110 -36.68 -11.71 10.94
CA ALA A 110 -36.76 -11.32 12.35
C ALA A 110 -37.96 -10.41 12.62
N PHE A 111 -38.24 -9.47 11.71
CA PHE A 111 -39.45 -8.64 11.76
C PHE A 111 -40.72 -9.48 11.67
N SER A 112 -40.75 -10.46 10.77
CA SER A 112 -41.89 -11.38 10.66
C SER A 112 -42.11 -12.15 11.98
N TYR A 113 -41.04 -12.65 12.60
CA TYR A 113 -41.10 -13.33 13.90
C TYR A 113 -41.66 -12.41 14.99
N ALA A 114 -41.19 -11.16 15.07
CA ALA A 114 -41.70 -10.19 16.03
C ALA A 114 -43.19 -9.89 15.80
N VAL A 115 -43.63 -9.79 14.54
CA VAL A 115 -45.05 -9.60 14.19
C VAL A 115 -45.91 -10.78 14.64
N ALA A 116 -45.44 -12.01 14.44
CA ALA A 116 -46.15 -13.25 14.75
C ALA A 116 -46.23 -13.51 16.26
N GLU A 117 -45.11 -13.36 16.98
CA GLU A 117 -45.01 -13.63 18.42
C GLU A 117 -45.42 -12.43 19.29
N GLY A 118 -45.62 -11.24 18.69
CA GLY A 118 -45.95 -10.02 19.42
C GLY A 118 -44.74 -9.33 20.06
N GLY A 119 -43.53 -9.59 19.57
CA GLY A 119 -42.31 -8.88 19.96
C GLY A 119 -42.37 -7.39 19.58
N ARG A 120 -41.89 -6.54 20.49
CA ARG A 120 -41.85 -5.08 20.30
C ARG A 120 -40.55 -4.61 19.65
N TYR A 121 -39.47 -5.32 19.83
CA TYR A 121 -38.16 -4.95 19.31
C TYR A 121 -37.51 -6.10 18.55
N VAL A 122 -36.70 -5.75 17.57
CA VAL A 122 -35.90 -6.67 16.76
C VAL A 122 -34.45 -6.24 16.82
N TRP A 123 -33.55 -7.20 17.00
CA TRP A 123 -32.11 -7.04 16.87
C TRP A 123 -31.60 -8.04 15.85
N VAL A 124 -30.98 -7.56 14.78
CA VAL A 124 -30.30 -8.39 13.79
C VAL A 124 -28.81 -8.16 13.93
N THR A 125 -28.01 -9.22 14.04
CA THR A 125 -26.57 -9.07 14.24
C THR A 125 -25.76 -10.10 13.47
N SER A 126 -24.60 -9.68 12.96
CA SER A 126 -23.55 -10.57 12.46
C SER A 126 -22.32 -10.63 13.38
N GLY A 127 -22.37 -9.97 14.54
CA GLY A 127 -21.21 -9.66 15.37
C GLY A 127 -20.34 -8.53 14.80
N ILE A 128 -20.39 -8.29 13.49
CA ILE A 128 -19.71 -7.18 12.81
C ILE A 128 -20.67 -5.99 12.64
N LYS A 129 -21.92 -6.25 12.24
CA LYS A 129 -22.94 -5.23 11.98
C LYS A 129 -24.18 -5.54 12.81
N ASP A 130 -24.77 -4.50 13.38
CA ASP A 130 -26.04 -4.56 14.10
C ASP A 130 -27.10 -3.68 13.43
N GLU A 131 -28.34 -4.16 13.37
CA GLU A 131 -29.51 -3.35 13.05
C GLU A 131 -30.61 -3.58 14.07
N TYR A 132 -31.28 -2.49 14.46
CA TYR A 132 -32.29 -2.49 15.50
C TYR A 132 -33.59 -1.87 15.01
N TYR A 133 -34.70 -2.50 15.38
CA TYR A 133 -36.02 -2.04 14.97
C TYR A 133 -37.04 -2.09 16.11
N GLU A 134 -37.96 -1.12 16.13
CA GLU A 134 -39.18 -1.16 16.92
C GLU A 134 -40.37 -1.55 16.02
N VAL A 135 -41.19 -2.47 16.52
CA VAL A 135 -42.44 -2.93 15.91
C VAL A 135 -43.61 -2.22 16.62
N PRO A 136 -44.38 -1.36 15.93
CA PRO A 136 -45.50 -0.64 16.50
C PRO A 136 -46.59 -1.58 17.03
N LEU A 137 -47.21 -1.17 18.15
CA LEU A 137 -48.36 -1.88 18.73
C LEU A 137 -49.63 -1.73 17.88
N LYS A 138 -49.78 -0.62 17.15
CA LYS A 138 -50.93 -0.32 16.30
C LYS A 138 -50.63 -0.66 14.85
N ARG A 139 -51.66 -1.11 14.11
CA ARG A 139 -51.56 -1.33 12.66
C ARG A 139 -51.51 0.01 11.90
N PRO A 140 -50.77 0.11 10.78
CA PRO A 140 -49.94 -0.95 10.18
C PRO A 140 -48.68 -1.25 11.01
N LYS A 141 -48.33 -2.54 11.11
CA LYS A 141 -47.07 -2.95 11.72
C LYS A 141 -45.97 -2.69 10.69
N ASP A 142 -45.28 -1.58 10.85
CA ASP A 142 -44.11 -1.18 10.06
C ASP A 142 -42.82 -1.38 10.87
N ARG A 143 -41.66 -1.30 10.21
CA ARG A 143 -40.35 -1.42 10.85
C ARG A 143 -39.77 -0.03 11.13
N ILE A 144 -39.67 0.36 12.40
CA ILE A 144 -39.06 1.65 12.79
C ILE A 144 -37.60 1.43 13.15
N THR A 145 -36.68 2.05 12.43
CA THR A 145 -35.24 1.97 12.76
C THR A 145 -34.93 2.72 14.07
N ILE A 146 -34.27 2.05 15.00
CA ILE A 146 -33.81 2.59 16.30
C ILE A 146 -32.30 2.38 16.44
N THR A 147 -31.68 2.97 17.46
CA THR A 147 -30.21 2.91 17.63
C THR A 147 -29.73 1.77 18.53
N ASP A 148 -30.63 1.19 19.32
CA ASP A 148 -30.35 0.07 20.22
C ASP A 148 -31.66 -0.58 20.67
N VAL A 149 -31.61 -1.82 21.16
CA VAL A 149 -32.73 -2.42 21.92
C VAL A 149 -32.73 -1.93 23.37
N PRO A 150 -33.88 -1.91 24.07
CA PRO A 150 -33.90 -1.50 25.47
C PRO A 150 -33.05 -2.43 26.34
N GLN A 151 -32.36 -1.83 27.31
CA GLN A 151 -31.78 -2.57 28.42
C GLN A 151 -32.90 -2.88 29.43
N CYS A 152 -32.72 -3.93 30.24
CA CYS A 152 -33.73 -4.34 31.19
C CYS A 152 -34.11 -3.19 32.13
N GLY A 153 -35.39 -2.80 32.14
CA GLY A 153 -35.93 -1.69 32.92
C GLY A 153 -35.81 -0.30 32.27
N VAL A 154 -35.28 -0.20 31.05
CA VAL A 154 -35.18 1.05 30.29
C VAL A 154 -36.37 1.17 29.33
N GLU A 155 -37.20 2.18 29.51
CA GLU A 155 -38.38 2.43 28.67
C GLU A 155 -38.13 3.48 27.57
N GLN A 156 -37.19 4.39 27.79
CA GLN A 156 -36.86 5.45 26.85
C GLN A 156 -35.44 5.28 26.30
N LEU A 157 -35.38 5.03 24.99
CA LEU A 157 -34.12 4.88 24.28
C LEU A 157 -33.44 6.23 24.02
N ALA A 158 -32.12 6.22 24.19
CA ALA A 158 -31.20 7.24 23.73
C ALA A 158 -31.27 7.36 22.21
N ARG A 159 -30.91 8.54 21.69
CA ARG A 159 -30.85 8.76 20.25
C ARG A 159 -29.57 8.21 19.60
N PHE A 160 -28.62 7.75 20.41
CA PHE A 160 -27.30 7.28 20.00
C PHE A 160 -26.82 6.21 20.98
N LYS A 161 -25.96 5.30 20.51
CA LYS A 161 -25.51 4.13 21.28
C LYS A 161 -24.10 4.34 21.86
N TYR A 162 -23.21 4.99 21.09
CA TYR A 162 -21.80 5.11 21.44
C TYR A 162 -21.46 6.49 21.98
N ALA A 163 -20.72 6.53 23.10
CA ALA A 163 -20.31 7.75 23.77
C ALA A 163 -18.87 7.66 24.25
N TYR A 164 -18.18 8.79 24.33
CA TYR A 164 -16.81 8.83 24.85
C TYR A 164 -16.79 8.31 26.31
N ALA A 165 -15.94 7.32 26.60
CA ALA A 165 -15.89 6.59 27.87
C ALA A 165 -17.24 5.93 28.31
N GLY A 166 -18.20 5.76 27.39
CA GLY A 166 -19.55 5.30 27.70
C GLY A 166 -20.33 6.32 28.52
N GLY A 167 -21.31 5.86 29.30
CA GLY A 167 -22.08 6.71 30.19
C GLY A 167 -23.44 6.14 30.55
N THR A 168 -24.30 6.94 31.16
CA THR A 168 -25.69 6.55 31.43
C THR A 168 -26.59 7.76 31.18
N THR A 169 -27.66 7.56 30.41
CA THR A 169 -28.62 8.63 30.13
C THR A 169 -29.49 8.91 31.35
N LYS A 170 -30.20 10.04 31.34
CA LYS A 170 -31.18 10.38 32.39
C LYS A 170 -32.29 9.32 32.53
N ALA A 171 -32.57 8.56 31.47
CA ALA A 171 -33.55 7.48 31.45
C ALA A 171 -32.98 6.13 31.94
N GLY A 172 -31.72 6.11 32.41
CA GLY A 172 -31.07 4.90 32.94
C GLY A 172 -30.44 3.99 31.89
N GLN A 173 -30.49 4.34 30.59
CA GLN A 173 -29.81 3.54 29.56
C GLN A 173 -28.30 3.74 29.62
N LYS A 174 -27.55 2.64 29.69
CA LYS A 174 -26.10 2.68 29.57
C LYS A 174 -25.68 2.95 28.12
N LEU A 175 -24.77 3.90 27.93
CA LEU A 175 -24.10 4.16 26.65
C LEU A 175 -22.78 3.41 26.60
N PHE A 176 -22.39 2.95 25.41
CA PHE A 176 -21.21 2.11 25.23
C PHE A 176 -19.99 2.93 24.77
N PRO A 177 -18.79 2.68 25.29
CA PRO A 177 -17.58 3.16 24.64
C PRO A 177 -17.38 2.43 23.30
N LEU A 178 -16.53 3.00 22.44
CA LEU A 178 -16.06 2.29 21.24
C LEU A 178 -15.21 1.08 21.62
N GLU A 179 -15.24 0.06 20.78
CA GLU A 179 -14.62 -1.25 21.03
C GLU A 179 -13.28 -1.37 20.34
N ILE A 180 -12.28 -1.86 21.09
CA ILE A 180 -10.99 -2.27 20.52
C ILE A 180 -11.19 -3.66 19.92
N VAL A 181 -10.86 -3.81 18.64
CA VAL A 181 -11.08 -5.03 17.86
C VAL A 181 -9.74 -5.66 17.45
N THR A 182 -9.79 -6.94 17.09
CA THR A 182 -8.62 -7.64 16.55
C THR A 182 -8.32 -7.23 15.11
N GLN A 183 -7.10 -7.45 14.65
CA GLN A 183 -6.71 -7.25 13.24
C GLN A 183 -7.66 -7.96 12.27
N ASP A 184 -7.98 -9.23 12.53
CA ASP A 184 -8.82 -10.04 11.64
C ASP A 184 -10.25 -9.50 11.55
N GLU A 185 -10.81 -9.08 12.68
CA GLU A 185 -12.14 -8.47 12.71
C GLU A 185 -12.15 -7.14 11.97
N LEU A 186 -11.15 -6.30 12.19
CA LEU A 186 -11.02 -5.02 11.50
C LEU A 186 -10.86 -5.19 9.99
N THR A 187 -10.06 -6.16 9.56
CA THR A 187 -9.90 -6.52 8.14
C THR A 187 -11.25 -6.91 7.53
N ARG A 188 -12.04 -7.75 8.21
CA ARG A 188 -13.37 -8.15 7.76
C ARG A 188 -14.32 -6.96 7.68
N ARG A 189 -14.29 -6.05 8.65
CA ARG A 189 -15.10 -4.81 8.65
C ARG A 189 -14.80 -3.94 7.43
N PHE A 190 -13.52 -3.72 7.09
CA PHE A 190 -13.15 -2.99 5.87
C PHE A 190 -13.62 -3.69 4.59
N GLN A 191 -13.43 -5.01 4.49
CA GLN A 191 -13.88 -5.80 3.34
C GLN A 191 -15.41 -5.74 3.17
N GLN A 192 -16.16 -5.91 4.25
CA GLN A 192 -17.63 -5.86 4.21
C GLN A 192 -18.14 -4.46 3.85
N ALA A 193 -17.55 -3.41 4.41
CA ALA A 193 -17.90 -2.04 4.07
C ALA A 193 -17.62 -1.72 2.58
N HIS A 194 -16.47 -2.17 2.05
CA HIS A 194 -16.13 -2.02 0.64
C HIS A 194 -17.10 -2.79 -0.27
N GLN A 195 -17.39 -4.04 0.06
CA GLN A 195 -18.32 -4.89 -0.70
C GLN A 195 -19.74 -4.28 -0.72
N ALA A 196 -20.18 -3.72 0.40
CA ALA A 196 -21.46 -3.03 0.52
C ALA A 196 -21.53 -1.77 -0.36
N LEU A 197 -20.44 -1.03 -0.50
CA LEU A 197 -20.36 0.11 -1.43
C LEU A 197 -20.37 -0.33 -2.89
N TRP A 198 -19.60 -1.38 -3.23
CA TRP A 198 -19.53 -1.92 -4.58
C TRP A 198 -20.91 -2.37 -5.10
N GLY A 199 -21.74 -2.94 -4.23
CA GLY A 199 -23.17 -3.16 -4.50
C GLY A 199 -23.47 -4.10 -5.67
N GLY A 200 -22.52 -4.96 -6.06
CA GLY A 200 -22.66 -5.83 -7.23
C GLY A 200 -22.38 -5.14 -8.57
N GLY A 201 -21.59 -4.05 -8.57
CA GLY A 201 -21.17 -3.32 -9.77
C GLY A 201 -21.81 -1.95 -9.97
N GLU A 202 -22.52 -1.43 -8.96
CA GLU A 202 -23.09 -0.06 -9.01
C GLU A 202 -22.01 1.03 -8.97
N LEU A 203 -20.91 0.77 -8.27
CA LEU A 203 -19.73 1.63 -8.23
C LEU A 203 -18.55 0.87 -8.82
N ASN A 204 -17.66 1.59 -9.50
CA ASN A 204 -16.36 1.03 -9.86
C ASN A 204 -15.61 0.64 -8.56
N PRO A 205 -14.96 -0.54 -8.49
CA PRO A 205 -14.18 -0.95 -7.32
C PRO A 205 -13.20 0.13 -6.81
N SER A 206 -12.56 0.87 -7.73
CA SER A 206 -11.71 2.04 -7.46
C SER A 206 -12.42 3.13 -6.68
N GLU A 207 -13.61 3.50 -7.15
CA GLU A 207 -14.39 4.56 -6.54
C GLU A 207 -14.95 4.12 -5.19
N ALA A 208 -15.41 2.86 -5.09
CA ALA A 208 -15.86 2.30 -3.83
C ALA A 208 -14.75 2.30 -2.77
N PHE A 209 -13.51 1.96 -3.17
CA PHE A 209 -12.34 2.06 -2.30
C PHE A 209 -12.06 3.50 -1.88
N ASP A 210 -11.99 4.44 -2.83
CA ASP A 210 -11.74 5.85 -2.56
C ASP A 210 -12.78 6.46 -1.60
N GLU A 211 -14.06 6.13 -1.78
CA GLU A 211 -15.12 6.59 -0.90
C GLU A 211 -15.09 5.93 0.49
N LEU A 212 -14.68 4.66 0.60
CA LEU A 212 -14.45 4.02 1.90
C LEU A 212 -13.29 4.68 2.65
N ASP A 213 -12.19 4.95 1.95
CA ASP A 213 -10.98 5.55 2.52
C ASP A 213 -11.27 6.95 3.12
N LYS A 214 -12.09 7.76 2.43
CA LYS A 214 -12.62 9.04 2.96
C LYS A 214 -13.41 8.86 4.26
N LEU A 215 -14.22 7.80 4.37
CA LEU A 215 -15.02 7.54 5.57
C LEU A 215 -14.17 7.02 6.73
N ILE A 216 -13.16 6.20 6.47
CA ILE A 216 -12.15 5.79 7.46
C ILE A 216 -11.41 7.02 7.99
N PHE A 217 -11.02 7.94 7.10
CA PHE A 217 -10.42 9.21 7.49
C PHE A 217 -11.34 10.04 8.39
N CYS A 218 -12.63 10.19 8.03
CA CYS A 218 -13.61 10.91 8.86
C CYS A 218 -13.73 10.29 10.25
N LYS A 219 -13.74 8.96 10.34
CA LYS A 219 -13.82 8.24 11.60
C LYS A 219 -12.59 8.48 12.49
N LEU A 220 -11.39 8.35 11.93
CA LEU A 220 -10.13 8.64 12.64
C LEU A 220 -10.10 10.10 13.13
N TRP A 221 -10.60 11.02 12.31
CA TRP A 221 -10.70 12.43 12.67
C TRP A 221 -11.66 12.65 13.83
N ASP A 222 -12.84 12.02 13.75
CA ASP A 222 -13.85 12.07 14.78
C ASP A 222 -13.31 11.59 16.12
N GLU A 223 -12.65 10.43 16.16
CA GLU A 223 -12.10 9.82 17.37
C GLU A 223 -10.97 10.63 18.03
N ARG A 224 -10.29 11.49 17.26
CA ARG A 224 -9.25 12.40 17.78
C ARG A 224 -9.82 13.66 18.42
N LYS A 225 -11.11 14.00 18.21
CA LYS A 225 -11.73 15.18 18.83
C LYS A 225 -11.77 15.07 20.35
N PRO A 226 -11.44 16.13 21.10
CA PRO A 226 -11.59 16.14 22.55
C PRO A 226 -13.07 16.08 22.93
N ARG A 227 -13.43 15.16 23.84
CA ARG A 227 -14.81 14.93 24.32
C ARG A 227 -14.86 14.76 25.82
N LYS A 228 -16.01 15.04 26.43
CA LYS A 228 -16.30 14.68 27.82
C LYS A 228 -16.97 13.30 27.88
N PRO A 229 -16.82 12.57 29.00
CA PRO A 229 -17.51 11.30 29.19
C PRO A 229 -19.03 11.44 28.98
N GLY A 230 -19.61 10.56 28.16
CA GLY A 230 -21.02 10.60 27.78
C GLY A 230 -21.35 11.42 26.53
N ASP A 231 -20.41 12.19 25.99
CA ASP A 231 -20.61 12.91 24.72
C ASP A 231 -20.65 11.93 23.53
N PRO A 232 -21.54 12.13 22.55
CA PRO A 232 -21.63 11.29 21.36
C PRO A 232 -20.44 11.51 20.40
N TYR A 233 -20.12 10.46 19.64
CA TYR A 233 -19.31 10.53 18.42
C TYR A 233 -20.14 11.06 17.24
N ASP A 234 -19.51 11.82 16.34
CA ASP A 234 -20.19 12.33 15.15
C ASP A 234 -20.28 11.24 14.06
N PHE A 235 -19.31 10.33 14.01
CA PHE A 235 -19.28 9.16 13.14
C PHE A 235 -20.09 8.00 13.74
N GLN A 236 -21.40 8.19 13.90
CA GLN A 236 -22.34 7.14 14.31
C GLN A 236 -23.75 7.50 13.88
N ILE A 237 -24.65 6.52 13.84
CA ILE A 237 -26.07 6.76 13.58
C ILE A 237 -26.72 7.42 14.80
N ILE A 238 -27.23 8.64 14.64
CA ILE A 238 -28.03 9.34 15.66
C ILE A 238 -29.47 9.46 15.16
N ALA A 239 -30.39 8.69 15.74
CA ALA A 239 -31.78 8.64 15.29
C ALA A 239 -32.52 9.95 15.56
N GLU A 240 -33.27 10.41 14.56
CA GLU A 240 -34.27 11.46 14.69
C GLU A 240 -35.62 10.87 15.10
N ARG A 241 -36.33 11.56 16.00
CA ARG A 241 -37.67 11.13 16.41
C ARG A 241 -38.70 11.49 15.33
N PRO A 242 -39.66 10.61 15.04
CA PRO A 242 -40.79 10.98 14.20
C PRO A 242 -41.68 12.00 14.94
N ALA A 243 -42.37 12.85 14.18
CA ALA A 243 -43.26 13.86 14.74
C ALA A 243 -44.53 13.23 15.35
N ASP A 244 -44.97 12.10 14.79
CA ASP A 244 -46.12 11.32 15.22
C ASP A 244 -45.95 9.84 14.85
N GLU A 245 -46.97 9.01 15.10
CA GLU A 245 -46.95 7.56 14.84
C GLU A 245 -47.22 7.17 13.37
N SER A 246 -47.38 8.13 12.44
CA SER A 246 -47.67 7.83 11.03
C SER A 246 -46.46 7.33 10.25
N ASP A 247 -46.70 6.50 9.23
CA ASP A 247 -45.64 5.94 8.39
C ASP A 247 -44.90 7.02 7.59
N GLU A 248 -45.61 8.08 7.20
CA GLU A 248 -44.99 9.24 6.54
C GLU A 248 -44.02 9.97 7.49
N ALA A 249 -44.42 10.20 8.74
CA ALA A 249 -43.55 10.84 9.73
C ALA A 249 -42.31 9.99 10.05
N ARG A 250 -42.45 8.66 10.07
CA ARG A 250 -41.35 7.70 10.26
C ARG A 250 -40.37 7.72 9.10
N ARG A 251 -40.86 7.63 7.86
CA ARG A 251 -40.01 7.71 6.66
C ARG A 251 -39.25 9.04 6.59
N LYS A 252 -39.93 10.15 6.91
CA LYS A 252 -39.28 11.47 7.00
C LYS A 252 -38.23 11.53 8.11
N ALA A 253 -38.46 10.89 9.26
CA ALA A 253 -37.48 10.84 10.35
C ALA A 253 -36.23 10.03 9.96
N GLU A 254 -36.41 8.91 9.28
CA GLU A 254 -35.28 8.11 8.76
C GLU A 254 -34.50 8.87 7.70
N GLN A 255 -35.19 9.55 6.77
CA GLN A 255 -34.55 10.41 5.79
C GLN A 255 -33.73 11.53 6.47
N ARG A 256 -34.32 12.24 7.45
CA ARG A 256 -33.60 13.25 8.24
C ARG A 256 -32.41 12.67 8.99
N THR A 257 -32.53 11.46 9.53
CA THR A 257 -31.43 10.75 10.20
C THR A 257 -30.26 10.55 9.23
N ASN A 258 -30.55 10.07 8.00
CA ASN A 258 -29.53 9.84 6.99
C ASN A 258 -28.90 11.15 6.50
N GLU A 259 -29.71 12.18 6.25
CA GLU A 259 -29.23 13.51 5.84
C GLU A 259 -28.37 14.17 6.92
N SER A 260 -28.78 14.08 8.19
CA SER A 260 -28.03 14.61 9.34
C SER A 260 -26.72 13.86 9.56
N LEU A 261 -26.72 12.52 9.43
CA LEU A 261 -25.49 11.73 9.44
C LEU A 261 -24.54 12.16 8.32
N PHE A 262 -25.06 12.27 7.09
CA PHE A 262 -24.28 12.69 5.94
C PHE A 262 -23.68 14.08 6.14
N ALA A 263 -24.46 15.04 6.66
CA ALA A 263 -23.98 16.39 6.97
C ALA A 263 -22.84 16.39 8.01
N ARG A 264 -22.97 15.61 9.10
CA ARG A 264 -21.91 15.49 10.11
C ARG A 264 -20.64 14.83 9.55
N VAL A 265 -20.78 13.79 8.72
CA VAL A 265 -19.64 13.15 8.05
C VAL A 265 -18.98 14.11 7.06
N GLN A 266 -19.74 14.90 6.31
CA GLN A 266 -19.18 15.95 5.45
C GLN A 266 -18.46 17.03 6.26
N GLU A 267 -18.98 17.43 7.41
CA GLU A 267 -18.31 18.41 8.29
C GLU A 267 -16.98 17.85 8.82
N LEU A 268 -16.96 16.61 9.30
CA LEU A 268 -15.73 15.90 9.70
C LEU A 268 -14.70 15.86 8.56
N TYR A 269 -15.17 15.55 7.36
CA TYR A 269 -14.32 15.53 6.16
C TYR A 269 -13.72 16.90 5.84
N GLU A 270 -14.53 17.96 5.91
CA GLU A 270 -14.09 19.33 5.65
C GLU A 270 -13.13 19.87 6.71
N GLU A 271 -13.34 19.51 7.97
CA GLU A 271 -12.39 19.81 9.05
C GLU A 271 -11.04 19.14 8.80
N GLY A 272 -11.03 17.85 8.46
CA GLY A 272 -9.83 17.11 8.13
C GLY A 272 -9.14 17.68 6.89
N ARG A 273 -9.89 17.97 5.83
CA ARG A 273 -9.38 18.57 4.59
C ARG A 273 -8.74 19.95 4.82
N LYS A 274 -9.23 20.75 5.77
CA LYS A 274 -8.62 22.06 6.10
C LYS A 274 -7.23 21.91 6.71
N LYS A 275 -7.01 20.88 7.53
CA LYS A 275 -5.69 20.59 8.11
C LYS A 275 -4.78 19.89 7.09
N ASP A 276 -5.35 18.95 6.34
CA ASP A 276 -4.62 18.04 5.46
C ASP A 276 -5.14 18.08 4.02
N ARG A 277 -4.97 19.25 3.38
CA ARG A 277 -5.51 19.57 2.04
C ARG A 277 -5.05 18.64 0.92
N GLU A 278 -3.95 17.93 1.13
CA GLU A 278 -3.34 17.06 0.13
C GLU A 278 -3.79 15.60 0.21
N VAL A 279 -4.48 15.18 1.27
CA VAL A 279 -4.96 13.80 1.40
C VAL A 279 -6.21 13.62 0.54
N PHE A 280 -7.15 14.56 0.58
CA PHE A 280 -8.30 14.52 -0.31
C PHE A 280 -8.69 15.90 -0.85
N LYS A 281 -8.83 15.98 -2.19
CA LYS A 281 -9.24 17.20 -2.90
C LYS A 281 -10.74 17.23 -3.19
N ASP A 282 -11.30 16.06 -3.53
CA ASP A 282 -12.69 15.91 -3.94
C ASP A 282 -13.63 15.78 -2.74
N SER A 283 -14.92 16.06 -2.94
CA SER A 283 -15.95 15.80 -1.93
C SER A 283 -16.33 14.32 -1.88
N ILE A 284 -17.01 13.91 -0.81
CA ILE A 284 -17.67 12.60 -0.71
C ILE A 284 -18.79 12.53 -1.77
N ARG A 285 -18.79 11.49 -2.60
CA ARG A 285 -19.73 11.30 -3.73
C ARG A 285 -20.81 10.25 -3.46
N LEU A 286 -20.87 9.75 -2.24
CA LEU A 286 -21.87 8.78 -1.80
C LEU A 286 -23.23 9.43 -1.50
N SER A 287 -24.30 8.64 -1.65
CA SER A 287 -25.62 9.02 -1.12
C SER A 287 -25.64 8.86 0.40
N ALA A 288 -26.55 9.59 1.07
CA ALA A 288 -26.73 9.50 2.52
C ALA A 288 -27.02 8.05 2.99
N ALA A 289 -27.74 7.27 2.18
CA ALA A 289 -27.99 5.85 2.46
C ALA A 289 -26.72 5.00 2.40
N LYS A 290 -25.84 5.20 1.39
CA LYS A 290 -24.56 4.48 1.29
C LYS A 290 -23.62 4.85 2.43
N VAL A 291 -23.56 6.12 2.83
CA VAL A 291 -22.80 6.56 4.01
C VAL A 291 -23.32 5.89 5.28
N ARG A 292 -24.64 5.83 5.49
CA ARG A 292 -25.24 5.10 6.62
C ARG A 292 -24.80 3.64 6.67
N THR A 293 -24.81 2.95 5.53
CA THR A 293 -24.37 1.54 5.45
C THR A 293 -22.92 1.39 5.90
N VAL A 294 -22.00 2.20 5.39
CA VAL A 294 -20.58 2.11 5.81
C VAL A 294 -20.40 2.46 7.28
N VAL A 295 -21.08 3.50 7.77
CA VAL A 295 -21.05 3.88 9.19
C VAL A 295 -21.51 2.73 10.07
N SER A 296 -22.54 1.96 9.69
CA SER A 296 -23.00 0.81 10.48
C SER A 296 -21.97 -0.31 10.67
N TYR A 297 -20.98 -0.42 9.77
CA TYR A 297 -19.89 -1.38 9.91
C TYR A 297 -18.74 -0.90 10.82
N LEU A 298 -18.61 0.42 10.96
CA LEU A 298 -17.44 1.06 11.57
C LEU A 298 -17.75 1.84 12.84
N GLU A 299 -19.01 2.20 13.11
CA GLU A 299 -19.38 3.10 14.23
C GLU A 299 -19.07 2.54 15.62
N SER A 300 -19.05 1.21 15.79
CA SER A 300 -18.75 0.57 17.08
C SER A 300 -17.25 0.48 17.39
N VAL A 301 -16.40 0.55 16.37
CA VAL A 301 -14.96 0.27 16.50
C VAL A 301 -14.22 1.50 17.00
N ASN A 302 -13.16 1.33 17.79
CA ASN A 302 -12.22 2.37 18.13
C ASN A 302 -10.96 2.22 17.27
N LEU A 303 -10.82 2.98 16.18
CA LEU A 303 -9.62 2.90 15.34
C LEU A 303 -8.39 3.55 15.99
N LYS A 304 -8.59 4.55 16.85
CA LYS A 304 -7.52 5.26 17.54
C LYS A 304 -6.82 4.38 18.57
N ASP A 305 -7.59 3.77 19.47
CA ASP A 305 -7.06 2.98 20.59
C ASP A 305 -6.88 1.49 20.22
N THR A 306 -7.34 1.06 19.04
CA THR A 306 -6.93 -0.24 18.49
C THR A 306 -5.44 -0.23 18.26
N ASP A 307 -4.78 -1.29 18.73
CA ASP A 307 -3.35 -1.49 18.62
C ASP A 307 -2.84 -1.16 17.21
N LEU A 308 -1.74 -0.44 17.16
CA LEU A 308 -1.26 0.20 15.95
C LEU A 308 -0.85 -0.80 14.88
N ASP A 309 -0.19 -1.88 15.31
CA ASP A 309 0.15 -3.00 14.45
C ASP A 309 -1.11 -3.69 13.92
N SER A 310 -2.14 -3.80 14.76
CA SER A 310 -3.41 -4.43 14.39
C SER A 310 -4.19 -3.63 13.34
N LYS A 311 -4.31 -2.30 13.50
CA LYS A 311 -4.98 -1.43 12.51
C LYS A 311 -4.19 -1.31 11.21
N GLY A 312 -2.86 -1.20 11.33
CA GLY A 312 -1.94 -1.14 10.22
C GLY A 312 -2.02 -2.39 9.33
N ARG A 313 -1.77 -3.56 9.92
CA ARG A 313 -1.84 -4.84 9.20
C ARG A 313 -3.23 -5.12 8.62
N ALA A 314 -4.30 -4.72 9.30
CA ALA A 314 -5.67 -4.90 8.79
C ALA A 314 -5.91 -4.09 7.52
N PHE A 315 -5.48 -2.82 7.51
CA PHE A 315 -5.60 -1.95 6.34
C PHE A 315 -4.72 -2.44 5.19
N GLU A 316 -3.47 -2.81 5.45
CA GLU A 316 -2.60 -3.38 4.41
C GLU A 316 -3.13 -4.70 3.85
N THR A 317 -3.73 -5.56 4.68
CA THR A 317 -4.33 -6.83 4.20
C THR A 317 -5.50 -6.55 3.28
N PHE A 318 -6.36 -5.60 3.66
CA PHE A 318 -7.46 -5.11 2.83
C PHE A 318 -6.95 -4.53 1.50
N MET A 319 -5.98 -3.61 1.54
CA MET A 319 -5.35 -3.04 0.35
C MET A 319 -4.72 -4.11 -0.55
N GLY A 320 -3.94 -5.02 0.02
CA GLY A 320 -3.27 -6.09 -0.72
C GLY A 320 -4.26 -7.01 -1.43
N SER A 321 -5.45 -7.24 -0.86
CA SER A 321 -6.52 -7.98 -1.54
C SER A 321 -7.15 -7.18 -2.70
N PHE A 322 -7.34 -5.87 -2.51
CA PHE A 322 -7.94 -4.98 -3.49
C PHE A 322 -7.04 -4.75 -4.73
N PHE A 323 -5.78 -4.38 -4.52
CA PHE A 323 -4.87 -4.02 -5.61
C PHE A 323 -4.38 -5.20 -6.45
N ARG A 324 -4.21 -6.38 -5.83
CA ARG A 324 -3.87 -7.62 -6.56
C ARG A 324 -5.02 -8.14 -7.43
N GLY A 325 -6.26 -7.86 -7.03
CA GLY A 325 -7.46 -8.24 -7.76
C GLY A 325 -7.81 -7.21 -8.83
N ASP A 326 -8.67 -6.26 -8.46
CA ASP A 326 -9.41 -5.40 -9.40
C ASP A 326 -8.55 -4.33 -10.09
N PHE A 327 -7.34 -4.05 -9.58
CA PHE A 327 -6.48 -2.96 -10.07
C PHE A 327 -5.30 -3.41 -10.94
N GLY A 328 -4.94 -4.69 -10.91
CA GLY A 328 -3.78 -5.22 -11.66
C GLY A 328 -2.45 -4.52 -11.31
N GLN A 329 -2.34 -3.94 -10.11
CA GLN A 329 -1.15 -3.25 -9.62
C GLN A 329 -0.38 -4.16 -8.67
N TYR A 330 0.93 -4.17 -8.83
CA TYR A 330 1.80 -5.17 -8.20
C TYR A 330 2.78 -4.50 -7.26
N PHE A 331 2.57 -4.70 -5.96
CA PHE A 331 3.43 -4.15 -4.92
C PHE A 331 4.69 -4.98 -4.71
N THR A 332 5.76 -4.33 -4.24
CA THR A 332 6.97 -5.02 -3.82
C THR A 332 6.65 -6.00 -2.68
N PRO A 333 6.99 -7.29 -2.82
CA PRO A 333 6.74 -8.30 -1.80
C PRO A 333 7.41 -7.98 -0.45
N ARG A 334 6.70 -8.22 0.65
CA ARG A 334 7.16 -7.87 2.01
C ARG A 334 8.55 -8.43 2.38
N PRO A 335 8.91 -9.69 2.06
CA PRO A 335 10.25 -10.18 2.37
C PRO A 335 11.37 -9.36 1.71
N ILE A 336 11.14 -8.85 0.49
CA ILE A 336 12.09 -8.02 -0.25
C ILE A 336 12.15 -6.61 0.35
N VAL A 337 11.00 -6.02 0.67
CA VAL A 337 10.95 -4.70 1.32
C VAL A 337 11.69 -4.73 2.66
N LYS A 338 11.37 -5.72 3.51
CA LYS A 338 12.04 -5.93 4.80
C LYS A 338 13.54 -6.12 4.62
N PHE A 339 13.96 -6.96 3.68
CA PHE A 339 15.37 -7.18 3.35
C PHE A 339 16.11 -5.87 3.04
N ILE A 340 15.59 -5.07 2.11
CA ILE A 340 16.20 -3.79 1.69
C ILE A 340 16.33 -2.82 2.86
N VAL A 341 15.27 -2.67 3.65
CA VAL A 341 15.26 -1.72 4.77
C VAL A 341 16.16 -2.19 5.92
N ASP A 342 16.20 -3.49 6.21
CA ASP A 342 16.93 -4.04 7.35
C ASP A 342 18.45 -3.97 7.21
N VAL A 343 18.98 -4.02 5.99
CA VAL A 343 20.44 -3.97 5.73
C VAL A 343 21.00 -2.55 5.74
N LEU A 344 20.19 -1.54 5.41
CA LEU A 344 20.62 -0.15 5.37
C LEU A 344 20.68 0.48 6.77
N PRO A 345 21.67 1.31 7.12
CA PRO A 345 21.81 1.92 8.45
C PRO A 345 20.86 3.12 8.67
N ILE A 346 19.56 2.93 8.47
CA ILE A 346 18.52 3.94 8.69
C ILE A 346 18.28 4.13 10.19
N THR A 347 18.23 5.39 10.63
CA THR A 347 17.98 5.83 12.01
C THR A 347 16.87 6.90 12.06
N ASN A 348 16.46 7.34 13.25
CA ASN A 348 15.43 8.38 13.40
C ASN A 348 15.83 9.76 12.83
N ASP A 349 17.12 10.02 12.63
CA ASP A 349 17.62 11.28 12.07
C ASP A 349 17.82 11.23 10.55
N SER A 350 17.65 10.04 9.94
CA SER A 350 17.88 9.81 8.52
C SER A 350 16.74 10.34 7.66
N LEU A 351 17.05 11.04 6.56
CA LEU A 351 16.07 11.42 5.54
C LEU A 351 15.89 10.31 4.51
N VAL A 352 14.68 9.78 4.40
CA VAL A 352 14.35 8.63 3.53
C VAL A 352 13.34 9.04 2.46
N LEU A 353 13.64 8.71 1.20
CA LEU A 353 12.74 8.93 0.07
C LEU A 353 12.45 7.61 -0.67
N ASP A 354 11.19 7.42 -1.04
CA ASP A 354 10.79 6.47 -2.08
C ASP A 354 10.23 7.22 -3.29
N THR A 355 10.94 7.17 -4.42
CA THR A 355 10.58 7.90 -5.65
C THR A 355 9.39 7.32 -6.42
N SER A 356 8.93 6.13 -6.04
CA SER A 356 7.81 5.41 -6.64
C SER A 356 7.13 4.55 -5.58
N CYS A 357 6.54 5.22 -4.58
CA CYS A 357 6.21 4.61 -3.30
C CYS A 357 5.03 3.65 -3.33
N GLY A 358 4.20 3.67 -4.38
CA GLY A 358 2.99 2.87 -4.43
C GLY A 358 2.14 3.10 -3.19
N SER A 359 1.79 2.03 -2.49
CA SER A 359 1.04 2.02 -1.23
C SER A 359 1.83 2.43 0.02
N GLY A 360 3.10 2.82 -0.11
CA GLY A 360 3.96 3.24 0.99
C GLY A 360 4.68 2.10 1.72
N GLY A 361 4.78 0.91 1.10
CA GLY A 361 5.36 -0.27 1.74
C GLY A 361 6.80 -0.06 2.27
N PHE A 362 7.67 0.56 1.49
CA PHE A 362 9.04 0.89 1.91
C PHE A 362 9.08 1.90 3.07
N LEU A 363 8.26 2.95 2.99
CA LEU A 363 8.18 3.99 4.02
C LEU A 363 7.71 3.40 5.36
N LEU A 364 6.70 2.53 5.31
CA LEU A 364 6.18 1.87 6.49
C LEU A 364 7.22 0.93 7.13
N HIS A 365 7.99 0.16 6.33
CA HIS A 365 9.03 -0.70 6.89
C HIS A 365 10.20 0.12 7.45
N ALA A 366 10.53 1.28 6.86
CA ALA A 366 11.50 2.21 7.44
C ALA A 366 11.03 2.74 8.80
N LEU A 367 9.74 3.09 8.92
CA LEU A 367 9.12 3.44 10.19
C LEU A 367 9.17 2.29 11.21
N GLU A 368 8.79 1.08 10.81
CA GLU A 368 8.82 -0.11 11.66
C GLU A 368 10.25 -0.40 12.16
N LYS A 369 11.26 -0.18 11.32
CA LYS A 369 12.67 -0.28 11.74
C LYS A 369 13.02 0.74 12.83
N VAL A 370 12.65 2.01 12.65
CA VAL A 370 12.91 3.05 13.66
C VAL A 370 12.10 2.80 14.95
N ARG A 371 10.90 2.23 14.86
CA ARG A 371 10.13 1.78 16.03
C ARG A 371 10.84 0.69 16.81
N ARG A 372 11.34 -0.35 16.12
CA ARG A 372 12.13 -1.40 16.78
C ARG A 372 13.39 -0.83 17.43
N GLN A 373 14.03 0.17 16.83
CA GLN A 373 15.15 0.90 17.47
C GLN A 373 14.67 1.64 18.72
N ALA A 374 13.52 2.34 18.67
CA ALA A 374 12.92 2.98 19.82
C ALA A 374 12.62 1.99 20.96
N ASP A 375 12.11 0.80 20.65
CA ASP A 375 11.84 -0.26 21.63
C ASP A 375 13.12 -0.71 22.36
N LEU A 376 14.25 -0.74 21.64
CA LEU A 376 15.56 -1.07 22.20
C LEU A 376 16.12 0.08 23.07
N TYR A 377 15.93 1.33 22.66
CA TYR A 377 16.40 2.50 23.42
C TYR A 377 15.54 2.82 24.64
N PHE A 378 14.24 2.51 24.60
CA PHE A 378 13.26 2.83 25.65
C PHE A 378 12.48 1.58 26.12
N PRO A 379 13.14 0.58 26.73
CA PRO A 379 12.50 -0.68 27.11
C PRO A 379 11.50 -0.51 28.26
N THR A 380 10.38 -1.23 28.20
CA THR A 380 9.22 -1.14 29.12
C THR A 380 9.50 -1.60 30.56
N GLN A 381 10.69 -2.14 30.84
CA GLN A 381 11.04 -2.74 32.14
C GLN A 381 11.62 -1.74 33.16
N ILE A 382 11.85 -0.47 32.78
CA ILE A 382 12.47 0.57 33.63
C ILE A 382 11.46 1.66 34.05
N GLY A 383 10.22 1.27 34.39
CA GLY A 383 9.14 2.16 34.83
C GLY A 383 8.00 2.30 33.80
N PRO A 384 6.92 3.08 34.08
CA PRO A 384 5.96 3.41 33.04
C PRO A 384 6.75 4.00 31.87
N PRO A 385 6.42 3.66 30.61
CA PRO A 385 7.22 4.12 29.49
C PRO A 385 7.41 5.63 29.66
N GLU A 386 8.62 6.12 29.41
CA GLU A 386 8.77 7.49 28.94
C GLU A 386 8.05 7.58 27.58
N GLY A 387 6.74 7.32 27.56
CA GLY A 387 5.95 7.04 26.36
C GLY A 387 5.96 8.25 25.45
N ALA A 388 6.19 9.44 26.02
CA ALA A 388 6.44 10.66 25.27
C ALA A 388 7.77 10.64 24.50
N GLN A 389 8.87 10.09 25.06
CA GLN A 389 10.17 10.02 24.39
C GLN A 389 10.22 8.91 23.35
N HIS A 390 9.74 7.70 23.70
CA HIS A 390 9.59 6.59 22.73
C HIS A 390 8.72 7.01 21.56
N HIS A 391 7.51 7.55 21.83
CA HIS A 391 6.61 8.04 20.80
C HIS A 391 7.28 9.12 19.96
N ARG A 392 7.90 10.14 20.58
CA ARG A 392 8.57 11.22 19.85
C ARG A 392 9.70 10.71 18.96
N HIS A 393 10.47 9.73 19.41
CA HIS A 393 11.61 9.19 18.66
C HIS A 393 11.20 8.67 17.28
N TRP A 394 10.15 7.85 17.19
CA TRP A 394 9.68 7.34 15.90
C TRP A 394 8.68 8.28 15.21
N HIS A 395 7.87 9.03 15.96
CA HIS A 395 6.85 9.92 15.40
C HIS A 395 7.47 11.13 14.71
N ASP A 396 8.53 11.72 15.28
CA ASP A 396 9.21 12.86 14.65
C ASP A 396 9.90 12.43 13.34
N PHE A 397 10.52 11.24 13.33
CA PHE A 397 11.08 10.63 12.12
C PHE A 397 9.99 10.46 11.05
N ALA A 398 8.85 9.88 11.42
CA ALA A 398 7.78 9.66 10.48
C ALA A 398 7.22 10.96 9.89
N GLN A 399 6.96 11.95 10.73
CA GLN A 399 6.33 13.20 10.34
C GLN A 399 7.26 14.07 9.48
N HIS A 400 8.58 14.05 9.74
CA HIS A 400 9.51 15.00 9.13
C HIS A 400 10.52 14.38 8.17
N ASN A 401 10.77 13.07 8.26
CA ASN A 401 11.93 12.45 7.59
C ASN A 401 11.57 11.36 6.57
N LEU A 402 10.31 10.95 6.48
CA LEU A 402 9.83 10.03 5.43
C LEU A 402 9.20 10.79 4.28
N TYR A 403 9.58 10.47 3.04
CA TYR A 403 9.08 11.12 1.82
C TYR A 403 8.71 10.09 0.75
N GLY A 404 7.61 10.33 0.03
CA GLY A 404 7.13 9.42 -1.01
C GLY A 404 6.61 10.16 -2.23
N ILE A 405 6.93 9.66 -3.43
CA ILE A 405 6.38 10.15 -4.69
C ILE A 405 5.64 9.00 -5.37
N GLU A 406 4.40 9.24 -5.78
CA GLU A 406 3.59 8.29 -6.54
C GLU A 406 2.87 9.02 -7.67
N ILE A 407 2.89 8.46 -8.88
CA ILE A 407 2.31 9.11 -10.06
C ILE A 407 0.78 9.03 -10.06
N ASN A 408 0.21 7.94 -9.56
CA ASN A 408 -1.22 7.74 -9.48
C ASN A 408 -1.80 8.39 -8.21
N GLU A 409 -2.72 9.33 -8.39
CA GLU A 409 -3.29 10.06 -7.26
C GLU A 409 -4.06 9.17 -6.27
N GLN A 410 -4.75 8.12 -6.73
CA GLN A 410 -5.48 7.20 -5.86
C GLN A 410 -4.54 6.32 -5.03
N ILE A 411 -3.45 5.84 -5.64
CA ILE A 411 -2.44 5.04 -4.95
C ILE A 411 -1.67 5.92 -3.95
N ALA A 412 -1.33 7.15 -4.34
CA ALA A 412 -0.70 8.13 -3.44
C ALA A 412 -1.59 8.45 -2.23
N ARG A 413 -2.92 8.56 -2.42
CA ARG A 413 -3.87 8.70 -1.31
C ARG A 413 -3.87 7.50 -0.40
N THR A 414 -3.84 6.32 -0.99
CA THR A 414 -3.77 5.07 -0.23
C THR A 414 -2.51 5.02 0.63
N ALA A 415 -1.35 5.41 0.09
CA ALA A 415 -0.12 5.55 0.86
C ALA A 415 -0.28 6.55 2.00
N LYS A 416 -0.83 7.75 1.75
CA LYS A 416 -1.11 8.74 2.81
C LYS A 416 -2.01 8.17 3.91
N MET A 417 -3.04 7.43 3.55
CA MET A 417 -3.98 6.82 4.50
C MET A 417 -3.33 5.68 5.27
N ASN A 418 -2.51 4.86 4.60
CA ASN A 418 -1.70 3.83 5.24
C ASN A 418 -0.77 4.48 6.29
N MET A 419 -0.14 5.60 5.95
CA MET A 419 0.68 6.39 6.85
C MET A 419 -0.18 6.93 8.03
N ILE A 420 -1.29 7.64 7.77
CA ILE A 420 -2.23 8.15 8.80
C ILE A 420 -2.64 7.08 9.83
N ILE A 421 -2.99 5.89 9.36
CA ILE A 421 -3.45 4.78 10.19
C ILE A 421 -2.34 4.32 11.14
N HIS A 422 -1.09 4.38 10.70
CA HIS A 422 0.08 4.09 11.52
C HIS A 422 0.52 5.30 12.38
N ASP A 423 -0.32 6.32 12.58
CA ASP A 423 -0.06 7.51 13.42
C ASP A 423 1.31 8.16 13.14
N ASP A 424 1.74 8.14 11.89
CA ASP A 424 3.11 8.47 11.50
C ASP A 424 3.22 9.87 10.85
N GLY A 425 2.09 10.45 10.44
CA GLY A 425 2.06 11.68 9.67
C GLY A 425 2.24 11.41 8.17
N HIS A 426 1.26 11.87 7.38
CA HIS A 426 1.21 11.69 5.93
C HIS A 426 1.78 12.89 5.15
N THR A 427 2.57 13.74 5.81
CA THR A 427 2.82 15.13 5.39
C THR A 427 3.68 15.24 4.13
N ASN A 428 4.36 14.15 3.76
CA ASN A 428 5.41 14.15 2.75
C ASN A 428 5.21 13.08 1.66
N VAL A 429 4.01 12.54 1.49
CA VAL A 429 3.67 11.69 0.33
C VAL A 429 2.95 12.53 -0.73
N VAL A 430 3.36 12.43 -2.00
CA VAL A 430 2.84 13.32 -3.06
C VAL A 430 2.42 12.59 -4.32
N ALA A 431 1.40 13.15 -4.99
CA ALA A 431 0.90 12.69 -6.28
C ALA A 431 1.58 13.45 -7.44
N ALA A 432 2.71 12.93 -7.93
CA ALA A 432 3.52 13.54 -8.98
C ALA A 432 4.28 12.51 -9.83
N ASP A 433 4.61 12.88 -11.06
CA ASP A 433 5.53 12.10 -11.89
C ASP A 433 6.95 12.25 -11.30
N GLY A 434 7.51 11.17 -10.76
CA GLY A 434 8.81 11.18 -10.06
C GLY A 434 10.01 11.60 -10.90
N LEU A 435 9.86 11.61 -12.24
CA LEU A 435 10.90 12.02 -13.18
C LEU A 435 10.90 13.53 -13.48
N ILE A 436 9.92 14.29 -13.01
CA ILE A 436 9.93 15.75 -13.17
C ILE A 436 10.94 16.40 -12.22
N PRO A 437 11.41 17.62 -12.51
CA PRO A 437 12.35 18.33 -11.65
C PRO A 437 11.84 18.55 -10.22
N ALA A 438 12.73 18.45 -9.24
CA ALA A 438 12.39 18.67 -7.83
C ALA A 438 11.71 20.03 -7.58
N ASP A 439 12.16 21.10 -8.24
CA ASP A 439 11.57 22.43 -8.14
C ASP A 439 10.12 22.48 -8.64
N GLU A 440 9.78 21.70 -9.67
CA GLU A 440 8.41 21.58 -10.18
C GLU A 440 7.53 20.80 -9.19
N ILE A 441 8.06 19.73 -8.59
CA ILE A 441 7.37 19.00 -7.52
C ILE A 441 7.09 19.96 -6.36
N ALA A 442 8.12 20.63 -5.84
CA ALA A 442 8.02 21.57 -4.72
C ALA A 442 7.05 22.73 -5.00
N ALA A 443 7.04 23.28 -6.22
CA ALA A 443 6.10 24.32 -6.62
C ALA A 443 4.65 23.83 -6.69
N LYS A 444 4.43 22.61 -7.20
CA LYS A 444 3.09 22.02 -7.35
C LYS A 444 2.43 21.72 -6.00
N ILE A 445 3.21 21.26 -5.03
CA ILE A 445 2.72 20.77 -3.72
C ILE A 445 2.94 21.76 -2.57
N LYS A 446 3.72 22.83 -2.79
CA LYS A 446 4.13 23.81 -1.75
C LYS A 446 4.88 23.20 -0.56
N ASN A 447 5.52 22.05 -0.76
CA ASN A 447 6.40 21.39 0.19
C ASN A 447 7.83 21.49 -0.34
N GLN A 448 8.63 22.34 0.30
CA GLN A 448 10.06 22.55 -0.02
C GLN A 448 10.95 21.36 0.43
N GLY A 449 10.33 20.31 0.97
CA GLY A 449 10.94 19.05 1.37
C GLY A 449 11.60 18.28 0.24
N PHE A 450 10.99 18.32 -0.96
CA PHE A 450 11.49 17.61 -2.14
C PHE A 450 12.56 18.45 -2.84
N ALA A 451 13.82 18.25 -2.45
CA ALA A 451 14.96 18.95 -3.00
C ALA A 451 16.08 17.97 -3.38
N TYR A 452 16.86 18.32 -4.41
CA TYR A 452 18.05 17.55 -4.78
C TYR A 452 19.15 17.63 -3.72
N SER A 453 20.00 16.61 -3.69
CA SER A 453 21.12 16.47 -2.75
C SER A 453 20.73 16.58 -1.27
N ARG A 454 19.58 16.02 -0.91
CA ARG A 454 18.98 16.15 0.43
C ARG A 454 18.83 14.83 1.18
N PHE A 455 18.54 13.74 0.49
CA PHE A 455 18.12 12.50 1.12
C PHE A 455 19.30 11.58 1.41
N ASP A 456 19.34 11.00 2.61
CA ASP A 456 20.42 10.09 3.01
C ASP A 456 20.19 8.67 2.46
N PHE A 457 18.93 8.27 2.37
CA PHE A 457 18.53 6.96 1.86
C PHE A 457 17.43 7.10 0.83
N ILE A 458 17.59 6.40 -0.29
CA ILE A 458 16.51 6.15 -1.23
C ILE A 458 16.27 4.64 -1.32
N ILE A 459 15.05 4.23 -1.02
CA ILE A 459 14.59 2.83 -1.06
C ILE A 459 13.39 2.76 -2.00
N THR A 460 13.53 2.10 -3.15
CA THR A 460 12.52 2.26 -4.20
C THR A 460 12.46 1.09 -5.18
N ASN A 461 11.29 0.93 -5.79
CA ASN A 461 11.02 -0.04 -6.86
C ASN A 461 10.27 0.68 -8.00
N PRO A 462 11.00 1.29 -8.94
CA PRO A 462 10.40 2.04 -10.04
C PRO A 462 9.67 1.12 -11.04
N PRO A 463 8.71 1.65 -11.83
CA PRO A 463 8.02 0.86 -12.84
C PRO A 463 8.99 0.34 -13.91
N PHE A 464 8.80 -0.93 -14.33
CA PHE A 464 9.62 -1.58 -15.35
C PHE A 464 9.00 -1.51 -16.74
N GLY A 465 9.84 -1.47 -17.78
CA GLY A 465 9.45 -1.75 -19.15
C GLY A 465 8.56 -0.69 -19.81
N SER A 466 8.38 0.46 -19.17
CA SER A 466 7.76 1.63 -19.78
C SER A 466 8.83 2.47 -20.45
N THR A 467 8.53 2.98 -21.64
CA THR A 467 9.48 3.81 -22.40
C THR A 467 9.00 5.25 -22.43
N VAL A 468 9.83 6.18 -21.98
CA VAL A 468 9.58 7.62 -22.09
C VAL A 468 10.06 8.10 -23.45
N ARG A 469 9.18 8.79 -24.19
CA ARG A 469 9.52 9.41 -25.47
C ARG A 469 9.83 10.89 -25.29
N GLN A 470 10.88 11.35 -25.96
CA GLN A 470 11.29 12.75 -25.90
C GLN A 470 10.19 13.71 -26.39
N THR A 471 9.38 13.29 -27.36
CA THR A 471 8.23 14.06 -27.89
C THR A 471 7.09 14.23 -26.88
N GLU A 472 7.01 13.38 -25.86
CA GLU A 472 5.91 13.36 -24.89
C GLU A 472 6.29 14.06 -23.58
N LYS A 473 7.57 13.98 -23.18
CA LYS A 473 8.06 14.49 -21.90
C LYS A 473 9.28 15.37 -22.09
N ALA A 474 9.04 16.68 -22.01
CA ALA A 474 10.09 17.69 -22.21
C ALA A 474 11.27 17.54 -21.24
N TYR A 475 11.08 17.02 -20.02
CA TYR A 475 12.19 16.87 -19.04
C TYR A 475 13.29 15.89 -19.46
N MET A 476 13.07 15.04 -20.48
CA MET A 476 14.02 14.00 -20.85
C MET A 476 15.40 14.54 -21.25
N HIS A 477 15.50 15.72 -21.87
CA HIS A 477 16.78 16.34 -22.23
C HIS A 477 17.65 16.72 -21.02
N GLN A 478 17.08 16.74 -19.81
CA GLN A 478 17.79 17.06 -18.57
C GLN A 478 18.50 15.84 -17.96
N TYR A 479 18.37 14.66 -18.57
CA TYR A 479 18.97 13.41 -18.11
C TYR A 479 20.17 13.03 -18.96
N ARG A 480 21.32 12.80 -18.31
CA ARG A 480 22.54 12.34 -18.97
C ARG A 480 22.29 11.00 -19.67
N PHE A 481 21.60 10.07 -19.02
CA PHE A 481 21.31 8.75 -19.61
C PHE A 481 20.33 8.82 -20.79
N ALA A 482 19.64 9.94 -20.98
CA ALA A 482 18.82 10.19 -22.17
C ALA A 482 19.63 10.77 -23.35
N THR A 483 20.94 10.95 -23.21
CA THR A 483 21.83 11.43 -24.27
C THR A 483 22.76 10.30 -24.76
N ARG A 484 23.16 10.37 -26.02
CA ARG A 484 24.26 9.59 -26.60
C ARG A 484 25.51 10.43 -26.48
N GLU A 485 26.46 9.96 -25.68
CA GLU A 485 27.77 10.58 -25.57
C GLU A 485 28.58 10.40 -26.86
N VAL A 486 29.62 11.23 -27.01
CA VAL A 486 30.55 11.13 -28.13
C VAL A 486 31.36 9.84 -27.99
N ASP A 487 31.31 9.01 -29.03
CA ASP A 487 32.15 7.83 -29.12
C ASP A 487 33.59 8.27 -29.46
N TRP A 488 34.49 8.10 -28.49
CA TRP A 488 35.90 8.50 -28.59
C TRP A 488 36.68 7.70 -29.67
N LEU A 489 36.13 6.57 -30.13
CA LEU A 489 36.65 5.72 -31.20
C LEU A 489 35.94 5.96 -32.55
N ASN A 490 35.07 6.96 -32.63
CA ASN A 490 34.42 7.37 -33.86
C ASN A 490 34.51 8.90 -34.04
N PRO A 491 35.45 9.40 -34.88
CA PRO A 491 35.62 10.84 -35.09
C PRO A 491 34.40 11.56 -35.69
N LYS A 492 33.43 10.82 -36.24
CA LYS A 492 32.18 11.37 -36.80
C LYS A 492 31.04 11.34 -35.78
N SER A 493 31.26 10.78 -34.60
CA SER A 493 30.27 10.72 -33.54
C SER A 493 30.07 12.12 -32.95
N VAL A 494 28.80 12.49 -32.77
CA VAL A 494 28.39 13.74 -32.15
C VAL A 494 27.41 13.42 -31.04
N ALA A 495 27.46 14.19 -29.95
CA ALA A 495 26.49 14.07 -28.90
C ALA A 495 25.09 14.33 -29.48
N SER A 496 24.15 13.44 -29.16
CA SER A 496 22.78 13.53 -29.67
C SER A 496 21.80 13.02 -28.63
N GLU A 497 20.59 13.56 -28.63
CA GLU A 497 19.54 13.10 -27.73
C GLU A 497 18.99 11.75 -28.18
N ARG A 498 18.64 10.88 -27.23
CA ARG A 498 17.97 9.63 -27.54
C ARG A 498 16.48 9.92 -27.78
N PRO A 499 15.84 9.31 -28.80
CA PRO A 499 14.41 9.51 -29.04
C PRO A 499 13.53 8.91 -27.92
N ASN A 500 14.07 7.91 -27.22
CA ASN A 500 13.39 7.18 -26.16
C ASN A 500 14.39 6.67 -25.11
N GLN A 501 13.89 6.44 -23.89
CA GLN A 501 14.63 5.83 -22.80
C GLN A 501 13.70 5.06 -21.87
N ASP A 502 14.20 3.96 -21.31
CA ASP A 502 13.46 3.15 -20.35
C ASP A 502 13.30 3.89 -19.02
N THR A 503 12.12 3.81 -18.40
CA THR A 503 11.80 4.55 -17.17
C THR A 503 12.77 4.24 -16.04
N GLU A 504 13.09 2.97 -15.86
CA GLU A 504 14.00 2.48 -14.82
C GLU A 504 15.42 3.09 -14.93
N VAL A 505 15.90 3.37 -16.16
CA VAL A 505 17.19 4.03 -16.37
C VAL A 505 17.15 5.49 -15.91
N LEU A 506 16.05 6.20 -16.20
CA LEU A 506 15.87 7.59 -15.77
C LEU A 506 15.73 7.68 -14.23
N PHE A 507 15.04 6.72 -13.61
CA PHE A 507 14.91 6.67 -12.16
C PHE A 507 16.24 6.48 -11.43
N ILE A 508 17.17 5.67 -11.98
CA ILE A 508 18.52 5.53 -11.40
C ILE A 508 19.22 6.90 -11.32
N GLU A 509 19.20 7.67 -12.41
CA GLU A 509 19.80 9.01 -12.44
C GLU A 509 19.05 9.98 -11.52
N GLN A 510 17.72 9.93 -11.51
CA GLN A 510 16.90 10.80 -10.68
C GLN A 510 17.13 10.56 -9.18
N CYS A 511 17.23 9.30 -8.76
CA CYS A 511 17.62 8.95 -7.39
C CYS A 511 19.01 9.50 -7.05
N GLY A 512 19.96 9.42 -7.98
CA GLY A 512 21.27 10.05 -7.85
C GLY A 512 21.21 11.56 -7.65
N LYS A 513 20.28 12.28 -8.29
CA LYS A 513 20.07 13.72 -8.09
C LYS A 513 19.50 14.04 -6.71
N TYR A 514 18.57 13.23 -6.19
CA TYR A 514 17.97 13.41 -4.86
C TYR A 514 18.90 13.08 -3.69
N LEU A 515 19.77 12.09 -3.84
CA LEU A 515 20.67 11.64 -2.78
C LEU A 515 21.68 12.72 -2.36
N SER A 516 21.92 12.86 -1.06
CA SER A 516 23.06 13.58 -0.49
C SER A 516 24.38 12.84 -0.80
N GLU A 517 25.51 13.54 -0.70
CA GLU A 517 26.82 12.90 -0.87
C GLU A 517 27.04 11.82 0.21
N GLY A 518 27.48 10.63 -0.20
CA GLY A 518 27.65 9.50 0.71
C GLY A 518 26.35 8.76 1.08
N GLY A 519 25.18 9.24 0.64
CA GLY A 519 23.90 8.58 0.84
C GLY A 519 23.76 7.26 0.05
N TYR A 520 22.82 6.43 0.46
CA TYR A 520 22.59 5.08 -0.08
C TYR A 520 21.34 5.02 -0.95
N LEU A 521 21.46 4.39 -2.12
CA LEU A 521 20.35 3.97 -2.97
C LEU A 521 20.22 2.45 -2.91
N ALA A 522 19.07 1.94 -2.50
CA ALA A 522 18.67 0.57 -2.75
C ALA A 522 17.49 0.56 -3.72
N ILE A 523 17.73 0.03 -4.91
CA ILE A 523 16.80 0.08 -6.04
C ILE A 523 16.58 -1.31 -6.62
N VAL A 524 15.32 -1.68 -6.83
CA VAL A 524 14.98 -2.88 -7.58
C VAL A 524 15.06 -2.58 -9.07
N ILE A 525 15.81 -3.38 -9.81
CA ILE A 525 16.01 -3.21 -11.25
C ILE A 525 15.81 -4.54 -12.00
N PRO A 526 15.40 -4.51 -13.29
CA PRO A 526 15.43 -5.69 -14.13
C PRO A 526 16.87 -6.12 -14.43
N ASP A 527 17.12 -7.43 -14.47
CA ASP A 527 18.45 -8.01 -14.77
C ASP A 527 19.00 -7.56 -16.15
N SER A 528 18.12 -7.11 -17.05
CA SER A 528 18.51 -6.57 -18.36
C SER A 528 19.46 -5.38 -18.23
N ILE A 529 19.33 -4.53 -17.21
CA ILE A 529 20.25 -3.41 -16.95
C ILE A 529 21.67 -3.92 -16.66
N LEU A 530 21.77 -5.06 -15.97
CA LEU A 530 23.05 -5.64 -15.57
C LEU A 530 23.69 -6.47 -16.69
N THR A 531 22.88 -7.07 -17.57
CA THR A 531 23.33 -8.09 -18.54
C THR A 531 23.36 -7.62 -19.99
N ASN A 532 22.50 -6.69 -20.39
CA ASN A 532 22.38 -6.28 -21.80
C ASN A 532 23.57 -5.40 -22.21
N SER A 533 24.26 -5.77 -23.28
CA SER A 533 25.41 -5.00 -23.81
C SER A 533 25.01 -3.61 -24.29
N SER A 534 23.78 -3.43 -24.79
CA SER A 534 23.29 -2.11 -25.24
C SER A 534 23.15 -1.10 -24.10
N LEU A 535 23.08 -1.56 -22.85
CA LEU A 535 22.98 -0.76 -21.63
C LEU A 535 24.33 -0.58 -20.91
N GLN A 536 25.46 -0.89 -21.56
CA GLN A 536 26.79 -0.68 -20.96
C GLN A 536 27.00 0.77 -20.50
N TYR A 537 26.55 1.75 -21.27
CA TYR A 537 26.63 3.17 -20.91
C TYR A 537 25.90 3.51 -19.60
N VAL A 538 24.84 2.76 -19.24
CA VAL A 538 24.14 2.94 -17.96
C VAL A 538 25.02 2.42 -16.83
N ARG A 539 25.64 1.24 -17.00
CA ARG A 539 26.56 0.66 -16.00
C ARG A 539 27.79 1.53 -15.79
N ASP A 540 28.39 2.02 -16.86
CA ASP A 540 29.52 2.97 -16.80
C ASP A 540 29.11 4.25 -16.06
N GLY A 541 27.88 4.72 -16.32
CA GLY A 541 27.31 5.88 -15.66
C GLY A 541 26.99 5.67 -14.18
N ILE A 542 26.58 4.47 -13.79
CA ILE A 542 26.41 4.08 -12.37
C ILE A 542 27.76 4.10 -11.67
N GLU A 543 28.80 3.50 -12.29
CA GLU A 543 30.15 3.50 -11.76
C GLU A 543 30.71 4.93 -11.58
N ASP A 544 30.38 5.88 -12.46
CA ASP A 544 30.79 7.29 -12.31
C ASP A 544 30.18 7.97 -11.07
N LEU A 545 28.93 7.63 -10.76
CA LEU A 545 28.12 8.33 -9.76
C LEU A 545 28.17 7.67 -8.38
N PHE A 546 28.41 6.35 -8.36
CA PHE A 546 28.24 5.54 -7.17
C PHE A 546 29.34 4.50 -7.01
N ARG A 547 29.69 4.25 -5.75
CA ARG A 547 30.28 2.97 -5.37
C ARG A 547 29.17 1.92 -5.43
N ILE A 548 29.42 0.84 -6.16
CA ILE A 548 28.54 -0.35 -6.12
C ILE A 548 28.83 -1.08 -4.82
N VAL A 549 27.86 -1.13 -3.91
CA VAL A 549 27.99 -1.77 -2.60
C VAL A 549 27.63 -3.25 -2.72
N ALA A 550 26.46 -3.54 -3.30
CA ALA A 550 26.01 -4.92 -3.45
C ALA A 550 25.07 -5.12 -4.64
N VAL A 551 25.09 -6.33 -5.20
CA VAL A 551 24.11 -6.81 -6.16
C VAL A 551 23.53 -8.13 -5.64
N VAL A 552 22.22 -8.12 -5.38
CA VAL A 552 21.50 -9.30 -4.88
C VAL A 552 20.48 -9.73 -5.93
N SER A 553 20.77 -10.83 -6.63
CA SER A 553 19.85 -11.43 -7.61
C SER A 553 18.68 -12.09 -6.89
N LEU A 554 17.46 -11.76 -7.30
CA LEU A 554 16.23 -12.39 -6.79
C LEU A 554 15.82 -13.56 -7.69
N PRO A 555 15.01 -14.51 -7.19
CA PRO A 555 14.47 -15.57 -8.03
C PRO A 555 13.49 -15.00 -9.06
N GLN A 556 13.38 -15.63 -10.23
CA GLN A 556 12.45 -15.17 -11.27
C GLN A 556 10.98 -15.14 -10.79
N THR A 557 10.65 -16.00 -9.84
CA THR A 557 9.32 -16.10 -9.22
C THR A 557 9.02 -14.97 -8.23
N ALA A 558 10.00 -14.13 -7.90
CA ALA A 558 9.90 -13.14 -6.84
C ALA A 558 8.69 -12.21 -7.01
N PHE A 559 8.47 -11.72 -8.22
CA PHE A 559 7.34 -10.85 -8.53
C PHE A 559 6.20 -11.59 -9.25
N THR A 560 6.31 -12.91 -9.44
CA THR A 560 5.29 -13.68 -10.19
C THR A 560 3.98 -13.80 -9.42
N ALA A 561 4.04 -13.95 -8.10
CA ALA A 561 2.86 -13.93 -7.23
C ALA A 561 2.18 -12.54 -7.23
N THR A 562 2.93 -11.50 -7.56
CA THR A 562 2.47 -10.15 -7.84
C THR A 562 2.48 -9.93 -9.36
N GLY A 563 2.09 -10.93 -10.17
CA GLY A 563 1.82 -10.86 -11.61
C GLY A 563 2.89 -10.30 -12.56
N ALA A 564 4.16 -10.21 -12.16
CA ALA A 564 5.29 -9.86 -13.03
C ALA A 564 6.32 -11.00 -13.09
N GLY A 565 6.68 -11.44 -14.31
CA GLY A 565 7.60 -12.56 -14.54
C GLY A 565 9.04 -12.16 -14.88
N VAL A 566 9.39 -10.89 -14.70
CA VAL A 566 10.72 -10.35 -15.05
C VAL A 566 11.71 -10.72 -13.95
N LYS A 567 12.87 -11.27 -14.35
CA LYS A 567 13.97 -11.52 -13.41
C LYS A 567 14.58 -10.18 -12.99
N SER A 568 14.70 -9.98 -11.69
CA SER A 568 15.09 -8.70 -11.09
C SER A 568 16.19 -8.91 -10.05
N SER A 569 16.91 -7.83 -9.79
CA SER A 569 17.95 -7.76 -8.77
C SER A 569 17.76 -6.51 -7.92
N VAL A 570 18.24 -6.56 -6.68
CA VAL A 570 18.35 -5.37 -5.82
C VAL A 570 19.78 -4.87 -5.94
N LEU A 571 19.92 -3.59 -6.30
CA LEU A 571 21.20 -2.91 -6.41
C LEU A 571 21.35 -1.94 -5.23
N PHE A 572 22.41 -2.11 -4.45
CA PHE A 572 22.79 -1.20 -3.36
C PHE A 572 23.97 -0.35 -3.83
N LEU A 573 23.79 0.96 -3.83
CA LEU A 573 24.74 1.95 -4.31
C LEU A 573 24.99 2.99 -3.22
N LYS A 574 26.21 3.52 -3.17
CA LYS A 574 26.59 4.64 -2.30
C LYS A 574 27.08 5.80 -3.15
N LYS A 575 26.43 6.96 -3.02
CA LYS A 575 26.72 8.13 -3.87
C LYS A 575 28.10 8.69 -3.55
N PHE A 576 28.90 8.90 -4.60
CA PHE A 576 30.18 9.59 -4.47
C PHE A 576 29.99 11.08 -4.21
N THR A 577 31.01 11.71 -3.61
CA THR A 577 31.08 13.17 -3.56
C THR A 577 31.24 13.74 -4.97
N ALA A 578 30.81 14.98 -5.19
CA ALA A 578 30.97 15.65 -6.48
C ALA A 578 32.44 15.70 -6.94
N ALA A 579 33.37 15.82 -5.99
CA ALA A 579 34.81 15.79 -6.26
C ALA A 579 35.28 14.40 -6.76
N GLN A 580 34.80 13.32 -6.16
CA GLN A 580 35.12 11.95 -6.58
C GLN A 580 34.55 11.65 -7.97
N THR A 581 33.27 11.95 -8.21
CA THR A 581 32.64 11.77 -9.53
C THR A 581 33.40 12.54 -10.62
N LYS A 582 33.75 13.80 -10.35
CA LYS A 582 34.56 14.61 -11.29
C LYS A 582 35.92 13.97 -11.54
N LYS A 583 36.62 13.54 -10.49
CA LYS A 583 37.93 12.88 -10.62
C LYS A 583 37.85 11.62 -11.47
N MET A 584 36.83 10.78 -11.27
CA MET A 584 36.63 9.56 -12.06
C MET A 584 36.38 9.89 -13.53
N HIS A 585 35.51 10.87 -13.80
CA HIS A 585 35.23 11.32 -15.16
C HIS A 585 36.48 11.87 -15.85
N ASP A 586 37.21 12.78 -15.20
CA ASP A 586 38.44 13.38 -15.73
C ASP A 586 39.52 12.31 -16.01
N THR A 587 39.64 11.30 -15.13
CA THR A 587 40.57 10.18 -15.31
C THR A 587 40.19 9.31 -16.51
N LYS A 588 38.92 8.92 -16.62
CA LYS A 588 38.40 8.15 -17.77
C LYS A 588 38.61 8.90 -19.08
N GLN A 589 38.38 10.21 -19.10
CA GLN A 589 38.57 11.04 -20.29
C GLN A 589 40.05 11.17 -20.66
N ALA A 590 40.92 11.42 -19.68
CA ALA A 590 42.37 11.49 -19.89
C ALA A 590 42.95 10.17 -20.43
N LEU A 591 42.44 9.03 -19.94
CA LEU A 591 42.78 7.69 -20.46
C LEU A 591 42.42 7.54 -21.94
N LYS A 592 41.19 7.87 -22.31
CA LYS A 592 40.72 7.83 -23.71
C LYS A 592 41.60 8.70 -24.62
N ASP A 593 41.90 9.93 -24.20
CA ASP A 593 42.73 10.87 -24.96
C ASP A 593 44.18 10.39 -25.09
N SER A 594 44.75 9.84 -24.01
CA SER A 594 46.09 9.26 -24.00
C SER A 594 46.21 8.06 -24.95
N ILE A 595 45.28 7.11 -24.88
CA ILE A 595 45.26 5.92 -25.75
C ILE A 595 45.12 6.33 -27.21
N ARG A 596 44.18 7.23 -27.51
CA ARG A 596 43.96 7.74 -28.87
C ARG A 596 45.23 8.37 -29.46
N LYS A 597 46.00 9.09 -28.63
CA LYS A 597 47.24 9.75 -29.03
C LYS A 597 48.40 8.75 -29.19
N GLN A 598 48.60 7.85 -28.24
CA GLN A 598 49.68 6.85 -28.24
C GLN A 598 49.55 5.87 -29.41
N GLU A 599 48.31 5.48 -29.72
CA GLU A 599 48.01 4.52 -30.79
C GLU A 599 47.85 5.19 -32.16
N HIS A 600 48.13 6.51 -32.25
CA HIS A 600 48.02 7.29 -33.49
C HIS A 600 46.69 7.09 -34.23
N PHE A 601 45.59 6.91 -33.50
CA PHE A 601 44.32 6.41 -34.04
C PHE A 601 43.79 7.26 -35.20
N THR A 602 43.91 8.58 -35.09
CA THR A 602 43.48 9.52 -36.13
C THR A 602 44.28 9.34 -37.42
N ASP A 603 45.59 9.11 -37.33
CA ASP A 603 46.48 8.92 -38.48
C ASP A 603 46.20 7.56 -39.17
N VAL A 604 45.94 6.53 -38.36
CA VAL A 604 45.56 5.19 -38.84
C VAL A 604 44.23 5.26 -39.59
N LEU A 605 43.22 5.93 -39.04
CA LEU A 605 41.94 6.13 -39.72
C LEU A 605 42.07 6.90 -41.03
N TYR A 606 42.86 7.98 -41.05
CA TYR A 606 43.11 8.75 -42.28
C TYR A 606 43.79 7.89 -43.35
N THR A 607 44.74 7.06 -42.96
CA THR A 607 45.43 6.13 -43.86
C THR A 607 44.46 5.11 -44.46
N LEU A 608 43.62 4.48 -43.62
CA LEU A 608 42.59 3.54 -44.07
C LEU A 608 41.56 4.19 -44.99
N GLU A 609 41.10 5.41 -44.69
CA GLU A 609 40.17 6.13 -45.58
C GLU A 609 40.81 6.46 -46.93
N ARG A 610 42.11 6.81 -46.95
CA ARG A 610 42.86 7.08 -48.18
C ARG A 610 43.04 5.80 -49.01
N GLU A 611 43.44 4.69 -48.39
CA GLU A 611 43.57 3.38 -49.04
C GLU A 611 42.24 2.92 -49.62
N LYS A 612 41.14 3.03 -48.85
CA LYS A 612 39.79 2.72 -49.31
C LYS A 612 39.41 3.53 -50.55
N LYS A 613 39.66 4.84 -50.55
CA LYS A 613 39.39 5.70 -51.71
C LYS A 613 40.22 5.27 -52.93
N LYS A 614 41.47 4.86 -52.71
CA LYS A 614 42.35 4.38 -53.78
C LYS A 614 41.82 3.08 -54.40
N GLU A 615 41.49 2.08 -53.60
CA GLU A 615 40.91 0.80 -54.09
C GLU A 615 39.59 1.04 -54.85
N LEU A 616 38.73 1.95 -54.37
CA LEU A 616 37.47 2.30 -55.06
C LEU A 616 37.69 3.03 -56.39
N VAL A 617 38.77 3.80 -56.54
CA VAL A 617 39.14 4.46 -57.80
C VAL A 617 39.75 3.45 -58.77
N GLU A 618 40.61 2.55 -58.30
CA GLU A 618 41.18 1.45 -59.11
C GLU A 618 40.07 0.54 -59.65
N LEU A 619 39.01 0.30 -58.87
CA LEU A 619 37.83 -0.46 -59.31
C LEU A 619 37.15 0.15 -60.56
N LEU A 620 37.17 1.48 -60.72
CA LEU A 620 36.61 2.16 -61.88
C LEU A 620 37.45 2.00 -63.15
N THR A 621 38.68 1.49 -63.04
CA THR A 621 39.64 1.36 -64.15
C THR A 621 39.76 -0.06 -64.68
N LEU A 622 38.91 -0.99 -64.21
CA LEU A 622 38.96 -2.37 -64.65
C LEU A 622 38.59 -2.51 -66.13
N PRO A 623 39.22 -3.45 -66.87
CA PRO A 623 38.98 -3.63 -68.30
C PRO A 623 37.52 -3.90 -68.66
N GLU A 624 36.76 -4.55 -67.76
CA GLU A 624 35.33 -4.84 -67.91
C GLU A 624 34.44 -3.58 -67.95
N PHE A 625 34.98 -2.43 -67.56
CA PHE A 625 34.30 -1.13 -67.52
C PHE A 625 34.85 -0.12 -68.53
N ALA A 626 35.79 -0.52 -69.39
CA ALA A 626 36.58 0.40 -70.24
C ALA A 626 35.72 1.26 -71.18
N ASP A 627 34.59 0.71 -71.66
CA ASP A 627 33.69 1.38 -72.61
C ASP A 627 32.44 2.00 -71.96
N MET A 628 32.37 2.00 -70.63
CA MET A 628 31.22 2.49 -69.86
C MET A 628 31.51 3.86 -69.25
N SER A 629 30.53 4.76 -69.22
CA SER A 629 30.65 6.00 -68.46
C SER A 629 30.66 5.72 -66.96
N LYS A 630 31.25 6.63 -66.15
CA LYS A 630 31.26 6.50 -64.67
C LYS A 630 29.87 6.33 -64.06
N ALA A 631 28.83 6.84 -64.69
CA ALA A 631 27.45 6.69 -64.22
C ALA A 631 26.94 5.27 -64.47
N GLU A 632 27.24 4.70 -65.64
CA GLU A 632 26.87 3.33 -66.01
C GLU A 632 27.64 2.31 -65.17
N ILE A 633 28.95 2.53 -64.93
CA ILE A 633 29.77 1.68 -64.06
C ILE A 633 29.18 1.58 -62.65
N ARG A 634 28.77 2.71 -62.07
CA ARG A 634 28.17 2.71 -60.71
C ARG A 634 26.81 2.03 -60.63
N GLN A 635 26.13 1.85 -61.76
CA GLN A 635 24.86 1.13 -61.83
C GLN A 635 25.05 -0.37 -62.07
N ALA A 636 26.17 -0.78 -62.66
CA ALA A 636 26.53 -2.17 -62.91
C ALA A 636 26.58 -2.99 -61.62
N GLU A 637 26.02 -4.20 -61.66
CA GLU A 637 25.91 -5.09 -60.51
C GLU A 637 27.30 -5.55 -60.03
N SER A 638 28.20 -5.89 -60.96
CA SER A 638 29.59 -6.26 -60.66
C SER A 638 30.40 -5.17 -59.93
N TYR A 639 30.17 -3.89 -60.24
CA TYR A 639 30.79 -2.78 -59.52
C TYR A 639 30.20 -2.62 -58.12
N LYS A 640 28.87 -2.73 -57.98
CA LYS A 640 28.20 -2.62 -56.68
C LYS A 640 28.67 -3.72 -55.72
N ASP A 641 28.79 -4.95 -56.20
CA ASP A 641 29.24 -6.08 -55.38
C ASP A 641 30.69 -5.89 -54.91
N ARG A 642 31.62 -5.59 -55.83
CA ARG A 642 33.03 -5.36 -55.44
C ARG A 642 33.22 -4.09 -54.60
N SER A 643 32.46 -3.03 -54.87
CA SER A 643 32.46 -1.82 -54.03
C SER A 643 31.98 -2.14 -52.62
N LYS A 644 30.93 -2.98 -52.50
CA LYS A 644 30.44 -3.47 -51.21
C LYS A 644 31.51 -4.29 -50.48
N GLU A 645 32.18 -5.22 -51.15
CA GLU A 645 33.30 -5.99 -50.57
C GLU A 645 34.44 -5.09 -50.06
N ILE A 646 34.84 -4.08 -50.84
CA ILE A 646 35.86 -3.11 -50.40
C ILE A 646 35.36 -2.32 -49.17
N ASN A 647 34.11 -1.87 -49.19
CA ASN A 647 33.52 -1.15 -48.05
C ASN A 647 33.51 -2.01 -46.79
N GLU A 648 33.12 -3.28 -46.89
CA GLU A 648 33.09 -4.25 -45.80
C GLU A 648 34.49 -4.55 -45.29
N LYS A 649 35.46 -4.84 -46.17
CA LYS A 649 36.88 -5.05 -45.82
C LYS A 649 37.45 -3.92 -44.96
N PHE A 650 37.26 -2.67 -45.36
CA PHE A 650 37.75 -1.53 -44.60
C PHE A 650 36.92 -1.25 -43.34
N ALA A 651 35.62 -1.57 -43.34
CA ALA A 651 34.81 -1.50 -42.13
C ALA A 651 35.31 -2.49 -41.06
N THR A 652 35.61 -3.74 -41.45
CA THR A 652 36.19 -4.75 -40.56
C THR A 652 37.52 -4.29 -39.98
N LYS A 653 38.45 -3.77 -40.81
CA LYS A 653 39.73 -3.24 -40.32
C LYS A 653 39.56 -2.13 -39.29
N VAL A 654 38.61 -1.22 -39.51
CA VAL A 654 38.33 -0.14 -38.55
C VAL A 654 37.78 -0.73 -37.25
N GLU A 655 36.88 -1.70 -37.34
CA GLU A 655 36.28 -2.34 -36.16
C GLU A 655 37.30 -3.14 -35.34
N ASP A 656 38.23 -3.85 -35.99
CA ASP A 656 39.32 -4.56 -35.32
C ASP A 656 40.20 -3.60 -34.49
N ILE A 657 40.50 -2.42 -35.04
CA ILE A 657 41.26 -1.39 -34.31
C ILE A 657 40.43 -0.87 -33.13
N ARG A 658 39.13 -0.60 -33.32
CA ARG A 658 38.26 -0.13 -32.23
C ARG A 658 38.18 -1.15 -31.10
N ASN A 659 38.04 -2.44 -31.42
CA ASN A 659 38.02 -3.52 -30.44
C ASN A 659 39.34 -3.56 -29.65
N ARG A 660 40.49 -3.52 -30.34
CA ARG A 660 41.80 -3.47 -29.69
C ARG A 660 41.95 -2.26 -28.76
N LEU A 661 41.56 -1.07 -29.21
CA LEU A 661 41.66 0.14 -28.39
C LEU A 661 40.70 0.11 -27.20
N SER A 662 39.53 -0.50 -27.35
CA SER A 662 38.59 -0.74 -26.26
C SER A 662 39.18 -1.69 -25.23
N GLU A 663 39.82 -2.79 -25.65
CA GLU A 663 40.51 -3.72 -24.74
C GLU A 663 41.64 -3.04 -23.95
N ILE A 664 42.46 -2.22 -24.62
CA ILE A 664 43.52 -1.43 -23.97
C ILE A 664 42.92 -0.45 -22.95
N TYR A 665 41.81 0.20 -23.31
CA TYR A 665 41.11 1.10 -22.40
C TYR A 665 40.59 0.35 -21.17
N GLU A 666 39.93 -0.79 -21.34
CA GLU A 666 39.44 -1.60 -20.22
C GLU A 666 40.57 -2.07 -19.30
N GLU A 667 41.71 -2.47 -19.86
CA GLU A 667 42.87 -2.89 -19.09
C GLU A 667 43.45 -1.74 -18.24
N ARG A 668 43.68 -0.56 -18.84
CA ARG A 668 44.21 0.60 -18.11
C ARG A 668 43.19 1.16 -17.12
N ARG A 669 41.91 1.16 -17.49
CA ARG A 669 40.81 1.59 -16.60
C ARG A 669 40.83 0.79 -15.30
N ARG A 670 41.01 -0.53 -15.37
CA ARG A 670 41.14 -1.40 -14.18
C ARG A 670 42.36 -1.10 -13.31
N GLN A 671 43.42 -0.52 -13.88
CA GLN A 671 44.64 -0.19 -13.14
C GLN A 671 44.59 1.20 -12.51
N GLU A 672 43.95 2.18 -13.18
CA GLU A 672 43.94 3.58 -12.75
C GLU A 672 42.70 3.96 -11.92
N LEU A 673 41.59 3.23 -12.03
CA LEU A 673 40.42 3.46 -11.19
C LEU A 673 40.53 2.75 -9.84
N PRO A 674 39.89 3.29 -8.78
CA PRO A 674 39.87 2.64 -7.48
C PRO A 674 39.21 1.26 -7.54
N ASP A 675 39.91 0.24 -7.07
CA ASP A 675 39.34 -1.09 -6.87
C ASP A 675 38.66 -1.16 -5.49
N TYR A 676 37.53 -1.86 -5.43
CA TYR A 676 36.77 -2.04 -4.20
C TYR A 676 35.94 -3.30 -4.26
N ASP A 677 35.78 -3.95 -3.11
CA ASP A 677 34.93 -5.12 -3.00
C ASP A 677 33.45 -4.77 -3.23
N ILE A 678 32.75 -5.71 -3.87
CA ILE A 678 31.31 -5.67 -4.13
C ILE A 678 30.70 -6.93 -3.53
N PHE A 679 29.69 -6.77 -2.68
CA PHE A 679 28.96 -7.90 -2.13
C PHE A 679 27.99 -8.47 -3.18
N MET A 680 28.16 -9.74 -3.54
CA MET A 680 27.35 -10.41 -4.56
C MET A 680 26.60 -11.60 -3.93
N ALA A 681 25.28 -11.65 -4.09
CA ALA A 681 24.47 -12.77 -3.63
C ALA A 681 23.38 -13.16 -4.63
N ILE A 682 23.00 -14.43 -4.60
CA ILE A 682 21.88 -14.96 -5.39
C ILE A 682 20.93 -15.64 -4.41
N ALA A 683 19.73 -15.06 -4.25
CA ALA A 683 18.66 -15.69 -3.49
C ALA A 683 17.83 -16.57 -4.45
N THR A 684 17.64 -17.83 -4.09
CA THR A 684 16.82 -18.80 -4.82
C THR A 684 15.45 -18.98 -4.20
N ASP A 685 15.35 -18.82 -2.87
CA ASP A 685 14.10 -18.82 -2.11
C ASP A 685 14.03 -17.59 -1.21
N ILE A 686 12.94 -16.84 -1.33
CA ILE A 686 12.70 -15.58 -0.61
C ILE A 686 11.51 -15.69 0.37
N GLY A 687 11.17 -16.92 0.79
CA GLY A 687 10.11 -17.19 1.75
C GLY A 687 8.75 -17.49 1.13
N TYR A 688 8.63 -17.54 -0.20
CA TYR A 688 7.40 -17.95 -0.89
C TYR A 688 7.64 -18.44 -2.33
N ASP A 689 6.71 -19.24 -2.84
CA ASP A 689 6.72 -19.78 -4.21
C ASP A 689 6.06 -18.85 -5.25
N ALA A 690 6.06 -19.24 -6.53
CA ALA A 690 5.45 -18.45 -7.61
C ALA A 690 3.95 -18.13 -7.42
N THR A 691 3.25 -18.89 -6.56
CA THR A 691 1.83 -18.68 -6.22
C THR A 691 1.64 -17.81 -4.98
N GLY A 692 2.73 -17.37 -4.34
CA GLY A 692 2.72 -16.59 -3.11
C GLY A 692 2.50 -17.44 -1.85
N ARG A 693 2.62 -18.77 -1.94
CA ARG A 693 2.51 -19.65 -0.76
C ARG A 693 3.82 -19.62 0.02
N PRO A 694 3.77 -19.51 1.37
CA PRO A 694 4.97 -19.53 2.18
C PRO A 694 5.81 -20.79 1.98
N THR A 695 7.13 -20.63 1.86
CA THR A 695 8.11 -21.72 1.84
C THR A 695 8.73 -21.92 3.23
N LYS A 696 9.53 -22.97 3.40
CA LYS A 696 10.20 -23.27 4.69
C LYS A 696 11.48 -22.46 4.90
N THR A 697 11.96 -21.79 3.86
CA THR A 697 13.29 -21.21 3.77
C THR A 697 13.19 -19.79 3.25
N ASN A 698 14.01 -18.88 3.77
CA ASN A 698 14.11 -17.51 3.28
C ASN A 698 15.59 -17.11 3.28
N GLU A 699 16.23 -17.18 2.12
CA GLU A 699 17.67 -16.90 1.98
C GLU A 699 17.98 -15.41 2.13
N LEU A 700 16.99 -14.52 2.04
CA LEU A 700 17.21 -13.09 2.27
C LEU A 700 17.64 -12.79 3.71
N GLU A 701 17.26 -13.60 4.70
CA GLU A 701 17.64 -13.38 6.10
C GLU A 701 19.14 -13.57 6.37
N PRO A 702 19.78 -14.70 6.00
CA PRO A 702 21.22 -14.84 6.14
C PRO A 702 21.99 -13.84 5.26
N ILE A 703 21.53 -13.62 4.02
CA ILE A 703 22.13 -12.61 3.12
C ILE A 703 22.09 -11.22 3.76
N ALA A 704 20.99 -10.85 4.44
CA ALA A 704 20.87 -9.56 5.10
C ALA A 704 21.89 -9.37 6.21
N ASN A 705 22.21 -10.42 6.97
CA ASN A 705 23.16 -10.32 8.06
C ASN A 705 24.58 -10.06 7.54
N GLU A 706 25.01 -10.81 6.50
CA GLU A 706 26.32 -10.61 5.87
C GLU A 706 26.42 -9.25 5.17
N LEU A 707 25.37 -8.83 4.46
CA LEU A 707 25.34 -7.54 3.79
C LEU A 707 25.36 -6.37 4.79
N ARG A 708 24.67 -6.49 5.94
CA ARG A 708 24.73 -5.47 7.00
C ARG A 708 26.15 -5.30 7.51
N GLN A 709 26.83 -6.40 7.82
CA GLN A 709 28.22 -6.37 8.28
C GLN A 709 29.14 -5.74 7.23
N PHE A 710 28.97 -6.09 5.96
CA PHE A 710 29.73 -5.49 4.86
C PHE A 710 29.49 -3.97 4.73
N ILE A 711 28.26 -3.50 4.94
CA ILE A 711 27.93 -2.07 4.94
C ILE A 711 28.57 -1.36 6.14
N GLU A 712 28.58 -1.98 7.32
CA GLU A 712 29.24 -1.47 8.53
C GLU A 712 30.76 -1.30 8.30
N ASP A 713 31.42 -2.31 7.72
CA ASP A 713 32.85 -2.25 7.39
C ASP A 713 33.18 -1.07 6.44
N ILE A 714 32.30 -0.80 5.46
CA ILE A 714 32.42 0.35 4.55
C ILE A 714 32.32 1.69 5.29
N GLU A 715 31.49 1.79 6.33
CA GLU A 715 31.37 3.01 7.13
C GLU A 715 32.54 3.19 8.11
N GLU A 716 33.05 2.12 8.71
CA GLU A 716 34.20 2.19 9.63
C GLU A 716 35.49 2.61 8.90
N THR A 717 35.67 2.19 7.65
CA THR A 717 36.85 2.55 6.82
C THR A 717 36.91 4.05 6.48
N LYS A 718 35.88 4.86 6.81
CA LYS A 718 35.89 6.33 6.63
C LYS A 718 36.55 7.11 7.78
N VAL A 719 36.75 6.49 8.94
CA VAL A 719 37.40 7.10 10.13
C VAL A 719 38.90 6.83 10.08
#